data_AF-A0A7K2BTR1-F1
#
_entry.id   AF-A0A7K2BTR1-F1
#
_cell.length_a   1.000
_cell.length_b   1.000
_cell.length_c   1.000
_cell.angle_alpha   90.00
_cell.angle_beta   90.00
_cell.angle_gamma   90.00
#
_symmetry.space_group_name_H-M   'P 1'
#
loop_
_entity.id
_entity.type
_entity.pdbx_description
1 polymer ?
#
loop_
_entity_poly.entity_id
_entity_poly.type
_entity_poly.pdbx_seq_one_letter_code
_entity_poly.pdbx_strand_id
1 'polypeptide(L)'
;RVSMPDIDMDFDSRHRDEIIRYAAEKYSRGGQDHVAQIVTFSRIKARAAVRDAARVLGYPHSLGDRIAKAMPPLILGRDTPLRYCFEESEEHRDGFAAAAELRQMYEGDPDVAKVVDSARGLEGMRRQDSIHAAAVVITPEPLTEYMPIQRKPESGKDPSEAPVVTQYEMHGVEDLGLLKMDFLGLRNLDVITDTVRLVERTRGAAVDVGAVPLDDGATFEMLRAGDTVGVFQLENPQVRSLIRSLAPTAFDDICALVALYRPGPMAANMHNDYADRKNGRKPVEYFHDDAEAILSDTYGLMIYQESVMRVAQKFAGYSLAEADSLRKAMGKKIRSAMAAEQQKFVAGVAASGYDEGLGAQLFRIIEQFADYAFNKSHSYGYGLVAYQTAYLKANYPVEYLAALLTSVKRKLENASVYLNECRLRGIEVLVPDVNRSASDFTPVPCDGEESASGPGRIVYGLSAVRNVGEGVVERVIAEREAGGPFESFTDFVERVDMDILNKRTVESLIKAGAFDSLGHPRKGLLNAHDRIIDMTLSMRREHDAGVMSLFGEPDDGPAFDDRPPISDVEFDRMHKLAHEKEMLGLYISDHPLKGMEARIRREADCTIGDLASGSAGGDDAGWRSVGGVITGLNRRWTRKGELMASFSLEDLEDKIEVLVFPRAMSEHGPKLADDAVVVVRGRLDAKEDSLRFFANEVELVESADVDAPLRVNLPPEHQNDRLLRELKSVLCAHPGGSPVELLLGGRRVARLPEDFAVDTANGLTAELRELLGAEAIAAV
;
A
#
# COMPACT_ATOMS: atom_id res chain seq x y z
N ARG A 1 22.07 -14.34 36.66
CA ARG A 1 21.07 -15.31 36.15
C ARG A 1 21.67 -16.03 34.95
N VAL A 2 21.44 -17.33 34.81
CA VAL A 2 21.86 -18.11 33.63
C VAL A 2 20.62 -18.36 32.78
N SER A 3 20.44 -17.57 31.73
CA SER A 3 19.47 -17.84 30.66
C SER A 3 20.20 -17.61 29.34
N MET A 4 19.97 -18.48 28.36
CA MET A 4 20.58 -18.35 27.06
C MET A 4 20.09 -17.06 26.37
N PRO A 5 20.99 -16.26 25.77
CA PRO A 5 20.55 -15.13 24.96
C PRO A 5 19.85 -15.66 23.70
N ASP A 6 18.76 -14.99 23.31
CA ASP A 6 18.10 -15.18 22.02
C ASP A 6 18.54 -14.02 21.11
N ILE A 7 19.09 -14.32 19.94
CA ILE A 7 19.64 -13.33 19.01
C ILE A 7 18.95 -13.49 17.67
N ASP A 8 18.13 -12.49 17.35
CA ASP A 8 17.39 -12.41 16.10
C ASP A 8 18.14 -11.52 15.12
N MET A 9 18.25 -11.96 13.87
CA MET A 9 18.99 -11.26 12.82
C MET A 9 18.12 -11.07 11.59
N ASP A 10 17.97 -9.82 11.15
CA ASP A 10 17.28 -9.44 9.92
C ASP A 10 18.27 -9.40 8.74
N PHE A 11 17.90 -10.04 7.64
CA PHE A 11 18.67 -10.09 6.39
C PHE A 11 17.82 -9.62 5.22
N ASP A 12 18.48 -9.23 4.12
CA ASP A 12 17.83 -9.17 2.81
C ASP A 12 17.19 -10.55 2.53
N SER A 13 15.90 -10.54 2.23
CA SER A 13 15.09 -11.75 2.16
C SER A 13 15.57 -12.72 1.08
N ARG A 14 16.24 -12.21 0.05
CA ARG A 14 16.80 -12.99 -1.07
C ARG A 14 18.04 -13.78 -0.66
N HIS A 15 18.79 -13.29 0.32
CA HIS A 15 20.04 -13.89 0.78
C HIS A 15 19.89 -14.68 2.09
N ARG A 16 18.69 -14.69 2.69
CA ARG A 16 18.39 -15.45 3.92
C ARG A 16 18.79 -16.93 3.82
N ASP A 17 18.44 -17.59 2.72
CA ASP A 17 18.72 -19.02 2.55
C ASP A 17 20.21 -19.29 2.33
N GLU A 18 20.97 -18.31 1.82
CA GLU A 18 22.44 -18.38 1.75
C GLU A 18 23.06 -18.36 3.14
N ILE A 19 22.52 -17.57 4.07
CA ILE A 19 22.97 -17.54 5.47
C ILE A 19 22.68 -18.87 6.19
N ILE A 20 21.51 -19.47 5.94
CA ILE A 20 21.18 -20.80 6.46
C ILE A 20 22.16 -21.84 5.93
N ARG A 21 22.44 -21.81 4.62
CA ARG A 21 23.41 -22.70 3.98
C ARG A 21 24.80 -22.51 4.56
N TYR A 22 25.25 -21.26 4.73
CA TYR A 22 26.52 -20.94 5.36
C TYR A 22 26.59 -21.49 6.80
N ALA A 23 25.53 -21.32 7.61
CA ALA A 23 25.49 -21.89 8.95
C ALA A 23 25.60 -23.42 8.91
N ALA A 24 24.86 -24.08 8.01
CA ALA A 24 24.94 -25.52 7.81
C ALA A 24 26.37 -25.95 7.44
N GLU A 25 27.00 -25.32 6.45
CA GLU A 25 28.39 -25.62 6.03
C GLU A 25 29.42 -25.34 7.14
N LYS A 26 29.24 -24.26 7.90
CA LYS A 26 30.16 -23.85 8.95
C LYS A 26 30.16 -24.80 10.14
N TYR A 27 28.98 -25.22 10.57
CA TYR A 27 28.80 -25.98 11.82
C TYR A 27 28.69 -27.49 11.60
N SER A 28 28.47 -27.95 10.37
CA SER A 28 28.37 -29.37 10.00
C SER A 28 29.64 -30.19 10.27
N ARG A 29 30.82 -29.58 10.40
CA ARG A 29 32.12 -30.30 10.50
C ARG A 29 32.29 -31.43 9.45
N GLY A 30 31.65 -31.31 8.28
CA GLY A 30 31.65 -32.33 7.22
C GLY A 30 30.39 -33.22 7.12
N GLY A 31 29.36 -33.04 7.95
CA GLY A 31 28.06 -33.74 7.85
C GLY A 31 26.86 -32.81 7.93
N GLN A 32 25.89 -32.91 6.99
CA GLN A 32 24.76 -31.98 6.82
C GLN A 32 23.74 -31.94 7.98
N ASP A 33 23.97 -32.63 9.10
CA ASP A 33 22.93 -32.98 10.06
C ASP A 33 23.00 -32.20 11.38
N HIS A 34 23.69 -31.05 11.44
CA HIS A 34 23.83 -30.22 12.66
C HIS A 34 22.96 -28.96 12.69
N VAL A 35 22.38 -28.59 11.55
CA VAL A 35 21.60 -27.36 11.37
C VAL A 35 20.29 -27.70 10.69
N ALA A 36 19.17 -27.27 11.27
CA ALA A 36 17.85 -27.47 10.69
C ALA A 36 16.97 -26.25 10.93
N GLN A 37 16.04 -26.01 10.02
CA GLN A 37 14.97 -25.05 10.26
C GLN A 37 13.93 -25.64 11.21
N ILE A 38 13.28 -24.81 12.01
CA ILE A 38 12.27 -25.29 12.95
C ILE A 38 10.93 -25.49 12.24
N VAL A 39 10.18 -26.55 12.55
CA VAL A 39 8.82 -26.74 12.04
C VAL A 39 7.83 -25.81 12.74
N THR A 40 6.87 -25.30 11.98
CA THR A 40 5.69 -24.62 12.51
C THR A 40 4.44 -25.41 12.15
N PHE A 41 3.56 -25.63 13.12
CA PHE A 41 2.26 -26.26 12.88
C PHE A 41 1.18 -25.20 12.75
N SER A 42 0.64 -25.04 11.55
CA SER A 42 -0.54 -24.19 11.37
C SER A 42 -1.77 -24.86 12.00
N ARG A 43 -2.53 -24.08 12.76
CA ARG A 43 -3.79 -24.52 13.36
C ARG A 43 -4.97 -23.95 12.59
N ILE A 44 -6.06 -24.71 12.52
CA ILE A 44 -7.30 -24.25 11.91
C ILE A 44 -7.93 -23.19 12.83
N LYS A 45 -8.01 -21.94 12.36
CA LYS A 45 -8.67 -20.83 13.06
C LYS A 45 -10.19 -20.84 12.78
N ALA A 46 -10.97 -20.19 13.64
CA ALA A 46 -12.45 -20.15 13.57
C ALA A 46 -13.03 -19.94 12.15
N ARG A 47 -12.62 -18.89 11.43
CA ARG A 47 -13.12 -18.59 10.07
C ARG A 47 -12.75 -19.68 9.06
N ALA A 48 -11.55 -20.26 9.18
CA ALA A 48 -11.12 -21.35 8.31
C ALA A 48 -11.88 -22.65 8.64
N ALA A 49 -12.11 -22.92 9.93
CA ALA A 49 -12.88 -24.08 10.39
C ALA A 49 -14.29 -24.09 9.78
N VAL A 50 -14.97 -22.94 9.76
CA VAL A 50 -16.30 -22.79 9.16
C VAL A 50 -16.28 -23.04 7.65
N ARG A 51 -15.32 -22.45 6.91
CA ARG A 51 -15.20 -22.67 5.46
C ARG A 51 -14.86 -24.12 5.12
N ASP A 52 -13.95 -24.73 5.88
CA ASP A 52 -13.56 -26.13 5.69
C ASP A 52 -14.73 -27.08 6.03
N ALA A 53 -15.47 -26.83 7.11
CA ALA A 53 -16.66 -27.60 7.46
C ALA A 53 -17.74 -27.53 6.36
N ALA A 54 -18.03 -26.33 5.84
CA ALA A 54 -18.98 -26.15 4.74
C ALA A 54 -18.58 -26.95 3.50
N ARG A 55 -17.30 -26.91 3.13
CA ARG A 55 -16.75 -27.65 2.00
C ARG A 55 -16.85 -29.17 2.18
N VAL A 56 -16.49 -29.68 3.37
CA VAL A 56 -16.56 -31.13 3.67
C VAL A 56 -17.99 -31.64 3.68
N LEU A 57 -18.94 -30.82 4.12
CA LEU A 57 -20.37 -31.15 4.12
C LEU A 57 -21.02 -31.02 2.72
N GLY A 58 -20.27 -30.60 1.70
CA GLY A 58 -20.75 -30.50 0.31
C GLY A 58 -21.55 -29.22 -0.01
N TYR A 59 -21.48 -28.20 0.86
CA TYR A 59 -22.16 -26.93 0.61
C TYR A 59 -21.38 -26.02 -0.37
N PRO A 60 -22.07 -25.11 -1.08
CA PRO A 60 -21.42 -24.12 -1.93
C PRO A 60 -20.43 -23.22 -1.16
N HIS A 61 -19.36 -22.79 -1.83
CA HIS A 61 -18.34 -21.90 -1.25
C HIS A 61 -18.93 -20.60 -0.69
N SER A 62 -20.00 -20.09 -1.31
CA SER A 62 -20.72 -18.89 -0.86
C SER A 62 -21.30 -19.02 0.55
N LEU A 63 -21.77 -20.21 0.94
CA LEU A 63 -22.32 -20.42 2.29
C LEU A 63 -21.22 -20.33 3.35
N GLY A 64 -20.11 -21.04 3.14
CA GLY A 64 -18.97 -21.01 4.06
C GLY A 64 -18.38 -19.60 4.19
N ASP A 65 -18.29 -18.86 3.09
CA ASP A 65 -17.81 -17.48 3.12
C ASP A 65 -18.78 -16.50 3.81
N ARG A 66 -20.10 -16.69 3.62
CA ARG A 66 -21.15 -15.92 4.31
C ARG A 66 -21.04 -16.07 5.82
N ILE A 67 -20.97 -17.30 6.32
CA ILE A 67 -20.83 -17.57 7.78
C ILE A 67 -19.49 -17.05 8.30
N ALA A 68 -18.40 -17.27 7.54
CA ALA A 68 -17.09 -16.80 7.93
C ALA A 68 -17.01 -15.27 8.04
N LYS A 69 -17.77 -14.51 7.22
CA LYS A 69 -17.84 -13.04 7.29
C LYS A 69 -18.63 -12.54 8.51
N ALA A 70 -19.68 -13.24 8.94
CA ALA A 70 -20.47 -12.93 10.13
C ALA A 70 -19.72 -13.12 11.47
N MET A 71 -18.54 -13.75 11.44
CA MET A 71 -17.67 -13.87 12.62
C MET A 71 -17.16 -12.50 13.12
N PRO A 72 -16.93 -12.33 14.44
CA PRO A 72 -16.39 -11.11 15.03
C PRO A 72 -15.11 -10.62 14.36
N PRO A 73 -14.90 -9.28 14.26
CA PRO A 73 -13.65 -8.73 13.77
C PRO A 73 -12.48 -9.12 14.68
N LEU A 74 -11.26 -9.10 14.13
CA LEU A 74 -10.04 -9.32 14.90
C LEU A 74 -9.87 -8.21 15.94
N ILE A 75 -9.63 -8.59 17.19
CA ILE A 75 -9.29 -7.65 18.27
C ILE A 75 -7.80 -7.84 18.57
N LEU A 76 -7.00 -6.78 18.39
CA LEU A 76 -5.54 -6.82 18.55
C LEU A 76 -4.88 -7.95 17.73
N GLY A 77 -5.40 -8.19 16.51
CA GLY A 77 -4.91 -9.24 15.60
C GLY A 77 -5.29 -10.67 16.01
N ARG A 78 -6.11 -10.85 17.06
CA ARG A 78 -6.58 -12.15 17.52
C ARG A 78 -8.02 -12.39 17.09
N ASP A 79 -8.29 -13.57 16.54
CA ASP A 79 -9.65 -14.06 16.29
C ASP A 79 -10.32 -14.41 17.62
N THR A 80 -11.62 -14.15 17.71
CA THR A 80 -12.45 -14.74 18.76
C THR A 80 -12.64 -16.22 18.42
N PRO A 81 -12.22 -17.15 19.29
CA PRO A 81 -12.45 -18.57 19.07
C PRO A 81 -13.95 -18.86 18.87
N LEU A 82 -14.27 -19.83 18.01
CA LEU A 82 -15.65 -20.13 17.63
C LEU A 82 -16.52 -20.44 18.85
N ARG A 83 -15.96 -21.14 19.85
CA ARG A 83 -16.64 -21.40 21.13
C ARG A 83 -17.16 -20.12 21.80
N TYR A 84 -16.32 -19.09 21.92
CA TYR A 84 -16.66 -17.84 22.60
C TYR A 84 -17.53 -16.90 21.75
N CYS A 85 -17.86 -17.28 20.52
CA CYS A 85 -18.93 -16.64 19.76
C CYS A 85 -20.33 -17.06 20.27
N PHE A 86 -20.42 -18.18 20.99
CA PHE A 86 -21.67 -18.74 21.53
C PHE A 86 -21.70 -18.83 23.06
N GLU A 87 -20.54 -18.78 23.73
CA GLU A 87 -20.41 -18.79 25.19
C GLU A 87 -19.81 -17.47 25.68
N GLU A 88 -20.44 -16.83 26.67
CA GLU A 88 -19.91 -15.62 27.30
C GLU A 88 -18.71 -15.96 28.21
N SER A 89 -17.65 -15.16 28.13
CA SER A 89 -16.44 -15.28 28.95
C SER A 89 -15.91 -13.88 29.27
N GLU A 90 -15.39 -13.67 30.48
CA GLU A 90 -14.78 -12.40 30.88
C GLU A 90 -13.63 -11.98 29.94
N GLU A 91 -12.86 -12.94 29.43
CA GLU A 91 -11.70 -12.69 28.55
C GLU A 91 -12.11 -12.39 27.09
N HIS A 92 -13.31 -12.80 26.67
CA HIS A 92 -13.78 -12.72 25.28
C HIS A 92 -15.12 -12.00 25.11
N ARG A 93 -15.48 -11.13 26.08
CA ARG A 93 -16.78 -10.45 26.11
C ARG A 93 -17.09 -9.64 24.86
N ASP A 94 -16.11 -8.91 24.34
CA ASP A 94 -16.26 -8.11 23.11
C ASP A 94 -16.53 -8.99 21.88
N GLY A 95 -15.83 -10.13 21.80
CA GLY A 95 -16.03 -11.12 20.75
C GLY A 95 -17.42 -11.74 20.78
N PHE A 96 -17.91 -12.08 21.98
CA PHE A 96 -19.27 -12.59 22.18
C PHE A 96 -20.32 -11.54 21.77
N ALA A 97 -20.15 -10.27 22.17
CA ALA A 97 -21.07 -9.20 21.79
C ALA A 97 -21.12 -8.99 20.27
N ALA A 98 -19.96 -9.03 19.59
CA ALA A 98 -19.86 -8.87 18.14
C ALA A 98 -20.39 -10.06 17.33
N ALA A 99 -20.56 -11.25 17.92
CA ALA A 99 -21.02 -12.46 17.25
C ALA A 99 -22.56 -12.60 17.15
N ALA A 100 -23.33 -11.52 17.38
CA ALA A 100 -24.79 -11.58 17.40
C ALA A 100 -25.41 -12.06 16.07
N GLU A 101 -24.90 -11.57 14.94
CA GLU A 101 -25.35 -11.99 13.61
C GLU A 101 -25.10 -13.49 13.38
N LEU A 102 -23.90 -13.98 13.74
CA LEU A 102 -23.57 -15.39 13.63
C LEU A 102 -24.53 -16.28 14.44
N ARG A 103 -24.88 -15.87 15.67
CA ARG A 103 -25.85 -16.59 16.51
C ARG A 103 -27.24 -16.60 15.88
N GLN A 104 -27.68 -15.46 15.33
CA GLN A 104 -28.95 -15.39 14.62
C GLN A 104 -28.98 -16.30 13.38
N MET A 105 -27.90 -16.36 12.61
CA MET A 105 -27.78 -17.28 11.48
C MET A 105 -27.80 -18.74 11.93
N TYR A 106 -27.14 -19.06 13.05
CA TYR A 106 -27.13 -20.40 13.64
C TYR A 106 -28.52 -20.85 14.09
N GLU A 107 -29.31 -19.96 14.68
CA GLU A 107 -30.68 -20.26 15.12
C GLU A 107 -31.69 -20.31 13.96
N GLY A 108 -31.48 -19.49 12.92
CA GLY A 108 -32.42 -19.32 11.82
C GLY A 108 -32.23 -20.27 10.62
N ASP A 109 -31.04 -20.84 10.43
CA ASP A 109 -30.69 -21.64 9.25
C ASP A 109 -30.08 -23.00 9.67
N PRO A 110 -30.81 -24.13 9.48
CA PRO A 110 -30.33 -25.46 9.85
C PRO A 110 -29.02 -25.87 9.17
N ASP A 111 -28.76 -25.39 7.95
CA ASP A 111 -27.52 -25.68 7.24
C ASP A 111 -26.34 -24.92 7.89
N VAL A 112 -26.56 -23.68 8.31
CA VAL A 112 -25.57 -22.91 9.09
C VAL A 112 -25.28 -23.60 10.42
N ALA A 113 -26.32 -24.05 11.14
CA ALA A 113 -26.14 -24.76 12.41
C ALA A 113 -25.22 -25.99 12.25
N LYS A 114 -25.51 -26.81 11.23
CA LYS A 114 -24.72 -28.01 10.92
C LYS A 114 -23.27 -27.70 10.58
N VAL A 115 -23.03 -26.65 9.80
CA VAL A 115 -21.67 -26.18 9.47
C VAL A 115 -20.93 -25.71 10.70
N VAL A 116 -21.55 -24.88 11.54
CA VAL A 116 -20.94 -24.33 12.76
C VAL A 116 -20.61 -25.43 13.77
N ASP A 117 -21.53 -26.37 14.00
CA ASP A 117 -21.30 -27.48 14.93
C ASP A 117 -20.17 -28.39 14.47
N SER A 118 -20.08 -28.64 13.16
CA SER A 118 -18.95 -29.36 12.59
C SER A 118 -17.63 -28.58 12.74
N ALA A 119 -17.67 -27.26 12.53
CA ALA A 119 -16.50 -26.39 12.65
C ALA A 119 -15.94 -26.32 14.08
N ARG A 120 -16.78 -26.42 15.12
CA ARG A 120 -16.33 -26.47 16.52
C ARG A 120 -15.36 -27.62 16.79
N GLY A 121 -15.54 -28.76 16.13
CA GLY A 121 -14.64 -29.90 16.22
C GLY A 121 -13.33 -29.73 15.43
N LEU A 122 -13.30 -28.84 14.43
CA LEU A 122 -12.13 -28.62 13.58
C LEU A 122 -11.21 -27.51 14.11
N GLU A 123 -11.76 -26.53 14.81
CA GLU A 123 -10.99 -25.41 15.34
C GLU A 123 -9.86 -25.90 16.28
N GLY A 124 -8.66 -25.36 16.10
CA GLY A 124 -7.49 -25.69 16.91
C GLY A 124 -6.73 -26.95 16.48
N MET A 125 -7.30 -27.78 15.60
CA MET A 125 -6.58 -28.91 15.01
C MET A 125 -5.39 -28.44 14.17
N ARG A 126 -4.33 -29.26 14.12
CA ARG A 126 -3.17 -29.02 13.24
C ARG A 126 -3.54 -29.37 11.80
N ARG A 127 -3.32 -28.46 10.87
CA ARG A 127 -3.68 -28.61 9.46
C ARG A 127 -2.53 -29.14 8.61
N GLN A 128 -1.41 -28.44 8.71
CA GLN A 128 -0.20 -28.69 7.93
C GLN A 128 0.99 -28.26 8.76
N ASP A 129 2.06 -29.00 8.60
CA ASP A 129 3.38 -28.61 9.06
C ASP A 129 4.03 -27.75 7.96
N SER A 130 4.65 -26.64 8.35
CA SER A 130 5.36 -25.71 7.47
C SER A 130 6.72 -25.40 8.07
N ILE A 131 7.62 -24.82 7.29
CA ILE A 131 8.92 -24.39 7.80
C ILE A 131 8.72 -23.05 8.50
N HIS A 132 9.32 -22.85 9.69
CA HIS A 132 9.32 -21.56 10.35
C HIS A 132 10.04 -20.53 9.47
N ALA A 133 9.47 -19.34 9.35
CA ALA A 133 9.98 -18.28 8.49
C ALA A 133 11.33 -17.70 8.94
N ALA A 134 11.87 -18.14 10.09
CA ALA A 134 13.01 -17.49 10.73
C ALA A 134 13.90 -18.49 11.50
N ALA A 135 13.28 -19.26 12.39
CA ALA A 135 14.00 -20.06 13.36
C ALA A 135 14.79 -21.23 12.76
N VAL A 136 16.04 -21.31 13.20
CA VAL A 136 17.04 -22.33 12.89
C VAL A 136 17.57 -22.86 14.22
N VAL A 137 17.77 -24.17 14.30
CA VAL A 137 18.43 -24.83 15.43
C VAL A 137 19.83 -25.27 15.01
N ILE A 138 20.80 -25.10 15.91
CA ILE A 138 22.20 -25.49 15.70
C ILE A 138 22.64 -26.36 16.88
N THR A 139 23.14 -27.57 16.59
CA THR A 139 23.51 -28.55 17.62
C THR A 139 24.98 -28.97 17.55
N PRO A 140 25.63 -29.27 18.71
CA PRO A 140 27.03 -29.70 18.72
C PRO A 140 27.24 -31.13 18.21
N GLU A 141 26.27 -32.03 18.44
CA GLU A 141 26.17 -33.38 17.86
C GLU A 141 25.07 -33.40 16.78
N PRO A 142 24.97 -34.44 15.93
CA PRO A 142 23.91 -34.54 14.92
C PRO A 142 22.52 -34.36 15.54
N LEU A 143 21.64 -33.65 14.83
CA LEU A 143 20.29 -33.31 15.27
C LEU A 143 19.50 -34.53 15.74
N THR A 144 19.71 -35.68 15.10
CA THR A 144 19.03 -36.95 15.39
C THR A 144 19.35 -37.53 16.77
N GLU A 145 20.45 -37.10 17.41
CA GLU A 145 20.74 -37.47 18.81
C GLU A 145 19.82 -36.73 19.79
N TYR A 146 19.31 -35.56 19.40
CA TYR A 146 18.45 -34.72 20.24
C TYR A 146 16.97 -34.80 19.87
N MET A 147 16.65 -34.85 18.57
CA MET A 147 15.28 -34.76 18.09
C MET A 147 15.06 -35.41 16.71
N PRO A 148 13.84 -35.84 16.40
CA PRO A 148 13.47 -36.26 15.05
C PRO A 148 13.48 -35.08 14.07
N ILE A 149 13.99 -35.33 12.87
CA ILE A 149 14.02 -34.41 11.73
C ILE A 149 13.20 -34.97 10.56
N GLN A 150 12.90 -34.11 9.60
CA GLN A 150 12.26 -34.46 8.33
C GLN A 150 12.82 -33.60 7.20
N ARG A 151 12.66 -34.05 5.95
CA ARG A 151 13.01 -33.28 4.76
C ARG A 151 11.74 -32.81 4.07
N LYS A 152 11.75 -31.59 3.55
CA LYS A 152 10.64 -31.02 2.78
C LYS A 152 11.00 -30.84 1.32
N PRO A 153 10.90 -31.90 0.49
CA PRO A 153 11.25 -31.81 -0.91
C PRO A 153 10.29 -30.88 -1.65
N GLU A 154 10.84 -30.07 -2.53
CA GLU A 154 10.08 -29.28 -3.49
C GLU A 154 9.90 -30.08 -4.78
N SER A 155 8.75 -29.91 -5.43
CA SER A 155 8.46 -30.60 -6.68
C SER A 155 9.49 -30.21 -7.76
N GLY A 156 10.14 -31.19 -8.37
CA GLY A 156 11.17 -30.96 -9.40
C GLY A 156 12.59 -30.73 -8.88
N LYS A 157 12.83 -30.76 -7.56
CA LYS A 157 14.17 -30.72 -6.97
C LYS A 157 14.60 -32.07 -6.41
N ASP A 158 15.90 -32.30 -6.33
CA ASP A 158 16.45 -33.52 -5.72
C ASP A 158 16.06 -33.55 -4.22
N PRO A 159 15.43 -34.63 -3.73
CA PRO A 159 15.08 -34.77 -2.30
C PRO A 159 16.26 -34.65 -1.34
N SER A 160 17.49 -34.89 -1.79
CA SER A 160 18.71 -34.70 -0.99
C SER A 160 19.05 -33.22 -0.76
N GLU A 161 18.61 -32.33 -1.65
CA GLU A 161 18.74 -30.87 -1.54
C GLU A 161 17.59 -30.24 -0.74
N ALA A 162 16.60 -31.04 -0.35
CA ALA A 162 15.47 -30.57 0.43
C ALA A 162 15.91 -30.02 1.80
N PRO A 163 15.32 -28.89 2.26
CA PRO A 163 15.59 -28.35 3.58
C PRO A 163 15.36 -29.39 4.68
N VAL A 164 16.30 -29.45 5.63
CA VAL A 164 16.16 -30.24 6.85
C VAL A 164 15.36 -29.43 7.86
N VAL A 165 14.30 -30.03 8.38
CA VAL A 165 13.35 -29.40 9.28
C VAL A 165 13.17 -30.26 10.53
N THR A 166 13.09 -29.65 11.70
CA THR A 166 12.76 -30.36 12.95
C THR A 166 11.34 -30.95 12.89
N GLN A 167 11.02 -31.94 13.71
CA GLN A 167 9.61 -32.33 13.96
C GLN A 167 9.04 -31.74 15.25
N TYR A 168 9.89 -31.16 16.11
CA TYR A 168 9.48 -30.35 17.25
C TYR A 168 9.38 -28.88 16.87
N GLU A 169 8.29 -28.25 17.31
CA GLU A 169 8.12 -26.81 17.16
C GLU A 169 9.00 -26.03 18.14
N MET A 170 9.06 -24.71 17.96
CA MET A 170 9.93 -23.77 18.68
C MET A 170 10.04 -24.04 20.19
N HIS A 171 8.94 -24.15 20.93
CA HIS A 171 8.99 -24.38 22.38
C HIS A 171 9.54 -25.76 22.73
N GLY A 172 9.20 -26.79 21.94
CA GLY A 172 9.81 -28.11 22.10
C GLY A 172 11.33 -28.10 21.90
N VAL A 173 11.85 -27.26 21.00
CA VAL A 173 13.30 -27.08 20.80
C VAL A 173 13.94 -26.28 21.95
N GLU A 174 13.27 -25.23 22.42
CA GLU A 174 13.72 -24.41 23.56
C GLU A 174 13.76 -25.22 24.87
N ASP A 175 12.75 -26.04 25.11
CA ASP A 175 12.65 -26.90 26.31
C ASP A 175 13.75 -27.97 26.35
N LEU A 176 14.30 -28.36 25.19
CA LEU A 176 15.48 -29.23 25.08
C LEU A 176 16.80 -28.50 25.36
N GLY A 177 16.78 -27.17 25.55
CA GLY A 177 17.96 -26.37 25.84
C GLY A 177 18.90 -26.19 24.65
N LEU A 178 18.38 -26.29 23.43
CA LEU A 178 19.16 -26.18 22.21
C LEU A 178 19.28 -24.73 21.73
N LEU A 179 20.38 -24.42 21.02
CA LEU A 179 20.61 -23.10 20.46
C LEU A 179 19.61 -22.84 19.32
N LYS A 180 18.67 -21.93 19.58
CA LYS A 180 17.80 -21.32 18.57
C LYS A 180 18.44 -20.03 18.07
N MET A 181 18.38 -19.80 16.77
CA MET A 181 18.75 -18.55 16.09
C MET A 181 17.64 -18.19 15.12
N ASP A 182 17.20 -16.93 15.10
CA ASP A 182 16.19 -16.48 14.13
C ASP A 182 16.87 -15.70 13.00
N PHE A 183 16.82 -16.25 11.77
CA PHE A 183 17.27 -15.57 10.55
C PHE A 183 16.05 -15.09 9.78
N LEU A 184 15.71 -13.82 9.94
CA LEU A 184 14.54 -13.19 9.34
C LEU A 184 14.88 -12.62 7.97
N GLY A 185 13.96 -12.76 7.01
CA GLY A 185 14.01 -12.01 5.76
C GLY A 185 13.16 -10.76 5.88
N LEU A 186 13.77 -9.58 5.79
CA LEU A 186 13.09 -8.29 5.95
C LEU A 186 13.03 -7.56 4.61
N ARG A 187 11.83 -7.50 4.01
CA ARG A 187 11.58 -6.83 2.71
C ARG A 187 12.17 -5.41 2.61
N ASN A 188 12.19 -4.66 3.69
CA ASN A 188 12.70 -3.28 3.66
C ASN A 188 14.22 -3.23 3.48
N LEU A 189 14.95 -4.28 3.88
CA LEU A 189 16.36 -4.42 3.53
C LEU A 189 16.52 -4.67 2.03
N ASP A 190 15.62 -5.44 1.41
CA ASP A 190 15.60 -5.62 -0.06
C ASP A 190 15.43 -4.27 -0.76
N VAL A 191 14.47 -3.45 -0.31
CA VAL A 191 14.22 -2.10 -0.84
C VAL A 191 15.44 -1.20 -0.68
N ILE A 192 16.09 -1.22 0.49
CA ILE A 192 17.32 -0.45 0.74
C ILE A 192 18.42 -0.88 -0.23
N THR A 193 18.70 -2.19 -0.31
CA THR A 193 19.71 -2.77 -1.21
C THR A 193 19.46 -2.37 -2.66
N ASP A 194 18.21 -2.50 -3.13
CA ASP A 194 17.84 -2.19 -4.50
C ASP A 194 17.92 -0.68 -4.77
N THR A 195 17.50 0.15 -3.83
CA THR A 195 17.63 1.61 -3.97
C THR A 195 19.09 2.02 -4.12
N VAL A 196 20.00 1.51 -3.28
CA VAL A 196 21.43 1.85 -3.35
C VAL A 196 22.02 1.42 -4.71
N ARG A 197 21.68 0.22 -5.19
CA ARG A 197 22.09 -0.26 -6.53
C ARG A 197 21.55 0.61 -7.66
N LEU A 198 20.29 1.04 -7.55
CA LEU A 198 19.66 1.92 -8.53
C LEU A 198 20.35 3.29 -8.56
N VAL A 199 20.63 3.88 -7.39
CA VAL A 199 21.33 5.17 -7.27
C VAL A 199 22.74 5.10 -7.87
N GLU A 200 23.49 4.03 -7.61
CA GLU A 200 24.81 3.82 -8.21
C GLU A 200 24.69 3.73 -9.74
N ARG A 201 23.71 2.99 -10.26
CA ARG A 201 23.51 2.81 -11.70
C ARG A 201 23.04 4.07 -12.42
N THR A 202 22.13 4.84 -11.83
CA THR A 202 21.53 6.01 -12.49
C THR A 202 22.35 7.28 -12.29
N ARG A 203 22.92 7.48 -11.10
CA ARG A 203 23.62 8.72 -10.72
C ARG A 203 25.13 8.55 -10.55
N GLY A 204 25.65 7.32 -10.57
CA GLY A 204 27.07 7.05 -10.30
C GLY A 204 27.49 7.30 -8.85
N ALA A 205 26.53 7.45 -7.93
CA ALA A 205 26.78 7.77 -6.53
C ALA A 205 26.78 6.51 -5.67
N ALA A 206 27.88 6.25 -4.96
CA ALA A 206 27.98 5.15 -3.99
C ALA A 206 27.45 5.61 -2.63
N VAL A 207 26.22 5.20 -2.29
CA VAL A 207 25.57 5.53 -1.01
C VAL A 207 25.88 4.43 0.02
N ASP A 208 26.62 4.78 1.08
CA ASP A 208 26.75 3.91 2.25
C ASP A 208 25.59 4.16 3.22
N VAL A 209 24.54 3.33 3.11
CA VAL A 209 23.34 3.43 3.95
C VAL A 209 23.64 3.20 5.44
N GLY A 210 24.72 2.50 5.78
CA GLY A 210 25.14 2.27 7.16
C GLY A 210 25.75 3.50 7.84
N ALA A 211 26.17 4.48 7.05
CA ALA A 211 26.88 5.68 7.50
C ALA A 211 26.14 7.00 7.18
N VAL A 212 24.85 6.94 6.84
CA VAL A 212 24.04 8.14 6.59
C VAL A 212 23.97 9.04 7.84
N PRO A 213 24.06 10.37 7.68
CA PRO A 213 23.96 11.30 8.81
C PRO A 213 22.57 11.19 9.45
N LEU A 214 22.49 11.19 10.78
CA LEU A 214 21.22 11.05 11.53
C LEU A 214 20.49 12.39 11.79
N ASP A 215 20.99 13.47 11.20
CA ASP A 215 20.51 14.85 11.32
C ASP A 215 20.19 15.50 9.96
N ASP A 216 20.00 14.69 8.91
CA ASP A 216 19.70 15.18 7.55
C ASP A 216 18.42 16.04 7.49
N GLY A 217 18.58 17.28 7.01
CA GLY A 217 17.51 18.28 6.96
C GLY A 217 16.34 17.86 6.07
N ALA A 218 16.63 17.38 4.85
CA ALA A 218 15.60 16.97 3.89
C ALA A 218 14.74 15.81 4.43
N THR A 219 15.39 14.85 5.11
CA THR A 219 14.70 13.73 5.76
C THR A 219 13.72 14.24 6.82
N PHE A 220 14.15 15.11 7.73
CA PHE A 220 13.25 15.62 8.77
C PHE A 220 12.19 16.58 8.24
N GLU A 221 12.45 17.34 7.18
CA GLU A 221 11.44 18.15 6.50
C GLU A 221 10.30 17.28 5.94
N MET A 222 10.66 16.22 5.21
CA MET A 222 9.71 15.24 4.69
C MET A 222 8.91 14.56 5.81
N LEU A 223 9.58 14.14 6.89
CA LEU A 223 8.92 13.55 8.05
C LEU A 223 7.93 14.53 8.67
N ARG A 224 8.32 15.79 8.92
CA ARG A 224 7.43 16.82 9.50
C ARG A 224 6.20 17.11 8.65
N ALA A 225 6.29 16.99 7.32
CA ALA A 225 5.15 17.07 6.42
C ALA A 225 4.18 15.87 6.54
N GLY A 226 4.57 14.80 7.24
CA GLY A 226 3.82 13.55 7.32
C GLY A 226 3.87 12.76 6.00
N ASP A 227 4.90 12.98 5.19
CA ASP A 227 5.10 12.37 3.89
C ASP A 227 5.89 11.05 4.02
N THR A 228 5.26 10.08 4.69
CA THR A 228 5.89 8.82 5.08
C THR A 228 5.28 7.59 4.43
N VAL A 229 4.46 7.76 3.39
CA VAL A 229 3.99 6.62 2.57
C VAL A 229 5.21 5.88 2.03
N GLY A 230 5.28 4.57 2.26
CA GLY A 230 6.43 3.77 1.87
C GLY A 230 7.65 3.87 2.79
N VAL A 231 7.57 4.59 3.90
CA VAL A 231 8.63 4.62 4.94
C VAL A 231 8.33 3.53 5.98
N PHE A 232 9.34 2.73 6.30
CA PHE A 232 9.17 1.56 7.16
C PHE A 232 8.61 1.93 8.54
N GLN A 233 7.57 1.19 8.98
CA GLN A 233 6.79 1.40 10.22
C GLN A 233 6.03 2.73 10.35
N LEU A 234 6.27 3.71 9.48
CA LEU A 234 5.74 5.07 9.59
C LEU A 234 4.66 5.41 8.55
N GLU A 235 4.26 4.46 7.70
CA GLU A 235 3.34 4.69 6.59
C GLU A 235 1.85 4.80 6.96
N ASN A 236 1.46 4.30 8.14
CA ASN A 236 0.07 4.25 8.56
C ASN A 236 -0.54 5.68 8.68
N PRO A 237 -1.79 5.94 8.23
CA PRO A 237 -2.39 7.28 8.24
C PRO A 237 -2.46 7.96 9.61
N GLN A 238 -2.72 7.20 10.67
CA GLN A 238 -2.75 7.74 12.02
C GLN A 238 -1.34 8.01 12.56
N VAL A 239 -0.35 7.15 12.22
CA VAL A 239 1.08 7.43 12.50
C VAL A 239 1.50 8.71 11.80
N ARG A 240 1.13 8.90 10.54
CA ARG A 240 1.40 10.12 9.77
C ARG A 240 0.87 11.38 10.45
N SER A 241 -0.33 11.29 11.02
CA SER A 241 -0.87 12.42 11.77
C SER A 241 -0.08 12.69 13.06
N LEU A 242 0.21 11.64 13.82
CA LEU A 242 1.07 11.77 15.00
C LEU A 242 2.43 12.37 14.65
N ILE A 243 3.03 11.99 13.52
CA ILE A 243 4.28 12.57 13.02
C ILE A 243 4.15 14.07 12.79
N ARG A 244 3.06 14.54 12.14
CA ARG A 244 2.82 15.98 11.95
C ARG A 244 2.64 16.71 13.28
N SER A 245 1.91 16.10 14.22
CA SER A 245 1.71 16.66 15.56
C SER A 245 3.00 16.71 16.38
N LEU A 246 3.85 15.68 16.25
CA LEU A 246 5.14 15.55 16.92
C LEU A 246 6.21 16.47 16.31
N ALA A 247 6.15 16.67 14.99
CA ALA A 247 7.15 17.38 14.20
C ALA A 247 8.59 16.93 14.53
N PRO A 248 9.00 15.69 14.17
CA PRO A 248 10.29 15.13 14.57
C PRO A 248 11.48 16.01 14.13
N THR A 249 12.45 16.14 15.02
CA THR A 249 13.66 16.97 14.83
C THR A 249 14.96 16.22 15.12
N ALA A 250 14.88 15.02 15.68
CA ALA A 250 16.03 14.18 15.99
C ALA A 250 15.69 12.70 15.79
N PHE A 251 16.73 11.87 15.67
CA PHE A 251 16.59 10.41 15.52
C PHE A 251 15.80 9.77 16.66
N ASP A 252 16.00 10.23 17.90
CA ASP A 252 15.28 9.72 19.08
C ASP A 252 13.75 9.87 18.96
N ASP A 253 13.25 10.90 18.25
CA ASP A 253 11.80 11.07 18.01
C ASP A 253 11.24 9.95 17.13
N ILE A 254 12.03 9.47 16.16
CA ILE A 254 11.66 8.38 15.26
C ILE A 254 11.59 7.07 16.04
N CYS A 255 12.58 6.83 16.91
CA CYS A 255 12.55 5.70 17.82
C CYS A 255 11.33 5.76 18.75
N ALA A 256 11.00 6.94 19.30
CA ALA A 256 9.83 7.11 20.14
C ALA A 256 8.51 6.83 19.38
N LEU A 257 8.38 7.28 18.12
CA LEU A 257 7.21 7.00 17.27
C LEU A 257 6.97 5.49 17.10
N VAL A 258 8.03 4.72 16.83
CA VAL A 258 8.00 3.25 16.71
C VAL A 258 7.51 2.56 18.00
N ALA A 259 7.81 3.15 19.16
CA ALA A 259 7.40 2.65 20.46
C ALA A 259 5.95 3.05 20.82
N LEU A 260 5.56 4.29 20.53
CA LEU A 260 4.36 4.93 21.07
C LEU A 260 3.07 4.62 20.31
N TYR A 261 3.13 4.35 19.00
CA TYR A 261 1.92 4.13 18.21
C TYR A 261 1.35 2.70 18.37
N ARG A 262 0.79 2.42 19.55
CA ARG A 262 0.24 1.10 19.93
C ARG A 262 -0.99 1.26 20.84
N PRO A 263 -1.92 0.28 20.89
CA PRO A 263 -3.16 0.40 21.66
C PRO A 263 -2.98 0.76 23.15
N GLY A 264 -1.91 0.30 23.80
CA GLY A 264 -1.61 0.61 25.20
C GLY A 264 -1.21 2.08 25.45
N PRO A 265 -0.08 2.57 24.90
CA PRO A 265 0.31 3.98 25.04
C PRO A 265 -0.73 4.95 24.44
N MET A 266 -1.52 4.50 23.45
CA MET A 266 -2.62 5.29 22.90
C MET A 266 -3.76 5.47 23.90
N ALA A 267 -4.17 4.41 24.60
CA ALA A 267 -5.18 4.49 25.66
C ALA A 267 -4.75 5.42 26.81
N ALA A 268 -3.44 5.53 27.07
CA ALA A 268 -2.87 6.41 28.08
C ALA A 268 -2.53 7.83 27.56
N ASN A 269 -2.87 8.18 26.32
CA ASN A 269 -2.56 9.45 25.68
C ASN A 269 -1.04 9.81 25.63
N MET A 270 -0.14 8.82 25.79
CA MET A 270 1.31 9.07 25.91
C MET A 270 1.93 9.63 24.64
N HIS A 271 1.44 9.20 23.48
CA HIS A 271 1.88 9.67 22.17
C HIS A 271 1.66 11.17 21.99
N ASN A 272 0.49 11.67 22.38
CA ASN A 272 0.18 13.10 22.38
C ASN A 272 0.94 13.85 23.46
N ASP A 273 1.05 13.29 24.66
CA ASP A 273 1.83 13.89 25.75
C ASP A 273 3.32 14.05 25.37
N TYR A 274 3.92 13.08 24.66
CA TYR A 274 5.29 13.19 24.15
C TYR A 274 5.40 14.33 23.14
N ALA A 275 4.48 14.40 22.17
CA ALA A 275 4.45 15.48 21.18
C ALA A 275 4.23 16.86 21.80
N ASP A 276 3.31 16.99 22.73
CA ASP A 276 2.96 18.25 23.37
C ASP A 276 4.08 18.76 24.27
N ARG A 277 4.71 17.87 25.04
CA ARG A 277 5.85 18.23 25.89
C ARG A 277 7.07 18.64 25.06
N LYS A 278 7.38 17.87 24.01
CA LYS A 278 8.45 18.20 23.07
C LYS A 278 8.27 19.59 22.45
N ASN A 279 7.05 19.89 22.00
CA ASN A 279 6.73 21.12 21.30
C ASN A 279 6.37 22.29 22.24
N GLY A 280 6.54 22.13 23.57
CA GLY A 280 6.23 23.16 24.55
C GLY A 280 4.74 23.51 24.69
N ARG A 281 3.84 22.67 24.14
CA ARG A 281 2.38 22.79 24.27
C ARG A 281 1.89 22.36 25.65
N LYS A 282 2.68 21.53 26.36
CA LYS A 282 2.44 21.06 27.73
C LYS A 282 3.74 21.14 28.53
N PRO A 283 3.71 21.55 29.82
CA PRO A 283 4.92 21.55 30.65
C PRO A 283 5.44 20.12 30.88
N VAL A 284 6.76 19.99 30.96
CA VAL A 284 7.41 18.74 31.38
C VAL A 284 7.35 18.66 32.90
N GLU A 285 6.62 17.67 33.40
CA GLU A 285 6.51 17.41 34.83
C GLU A 285 7.22 16.11 35.18
N TYR A 286 8.10 16.19 36.17
CA TYR A 286 8.77 15.05 36.77
C TYR A 286 8.15 14.76 38.14
N PHE A 287 8.11 13.48 38.51
CA PHE A 287 7.63 13.08 39.84
C PHE A 287 8.61 13.42 40.97
N HIS A 288 9.88 13.71 40.62
CA HIS A 288 10.95 14.09 41.54
C HIS A 288 12.12 14.72 40.73
N ASP A 289 12.88 15.63 41.33
CA ASP A 289 14.00 16.34 40.67
C ASP A 289 15.04 15.37 40.07
N ASP A 290 15.39 14.31 40.81
CA ASP A 290 16.28 13.25 40.34
C ASP A 290 15.80 12.48 39.09
N ALA A 291 14.51 12.57 38.73
CA ALA A 291 13.98 11.87 37.57
C ALA A 291 14.39 12.52 36.24
N GLU A 292 14.69 13.83 36.25
CA GLU A 292 15.07 14.58 35.06
C GLU A 292 16.32 14.00 34.39
N ALA A 293 17.33 13.62 35.17
CA ALA A 293 18.56 13.01 34.66
C ALA A 293 18.35 11.65 33.96
N ILE A 294 17.18 11.01 34.16
CA ILE A 294 16.88 9.67 33.66
C ILE A 294 15.85 9.68 32.53
N LEU A 295 14.91 10.62 32.58
CA LEU A 295 13.74 10.69 31.70
C LEU A 295 13.71 11.96 30.84
N SER A 296 14.78 12.77 30.84
CA SER A 296 14.88 13.96 29.98
C SER A 296 14.83 13.62 28.49
N ASP A 297 15.39 12.47 28.08
CA ASP A 297 15.33 11.95 26.71
C ASP A 297 13.90 11.59 26.25
N THR A 298 12.96 11.48 27.19
CA THR A 298 11.56 11.14 26.92
C THR A 298 10.57 12.14 27.52
N TYR A 299 11.03 13.35 27.83
CA TYR A 299 10.20 14.42 28.41
C TYR A 299 9.42 13.97 29.65
N GLY A 300 10.04 13.18 30.52
CA GLY A 300 9.46 12.67 31.77
C GLY A 300 8.57 11.43 31.60
N LEU A 301 8.47 10.85 30.40
CA LEU A 301 7.62 9.69 30.12
C LEU A 301 8.40 8.38 30.17
N MET A 302 7.88 7.37 30.87
CA MET A 302 8.47 6.02 30.87
C MET A 302 8.01 5.21 29.65
N ILE A 303 8.53 5.57 28.48
CA ILE A 303 8.22 4.91 27.19
C ILE A 303 8.90 3.53 27.12
N TYR A 304 10.13 3.43 27.63
CA TYR A 304 10.96 2.26 27.47
C TYR A 304 11.04 1.40 28.73
N GLN A 305 11.22 0.10 28.53
CA GLN A 305 11.53 -0.85 29.60
C GLN A 305 12.82 -0.46 30.34
N GLU A 306 13.81 0.05 29.60
CA GLU A 306 15.07 0.54 30.11
C GLU A 306 14.89 1.82 30.96
N SER A 307 13.87 2.66 30.66
CA SER A 307 13.51 3.80 31.52
C SER A 307 13.04 3.31 32.89
N VAL A 308 12.16 2.29 32.92
CA VAL A 308 11.70 1.66 34.16
C VAL A 308 12.86 1.07 34.96
N MET A 309 13.78 0.38 34.26
CA MET A 309 14.96 -0.20 34.91
C MET A 309 15.83 0.89 35.54
N ARG A 310 16.12 1.98 34.82
CA ARG A 310 16.91 3.11 35.35
C ARG A 310 16.24 3.78 36.55
N VAL A 311 14.92 3.95 36.52
CA VAL A 311 14.14 4.47 37.66
C VAL A 311 14.28 3.54 38.87
N ALA A 312 14.14 2.23 38.69
CA ALA A 312 14.31 1.26 39.78
C ALA A 312 15.73 1.27 40.36
N GLN A 313 16.76 1.42 39.52
CA GLN A 313 18.14 1.54 40.02
C GLN A 313 18.36 2.81 40.82
N LYS A 314 17.90 3.95 40.32
CA LYS A 314 18.12 5.26 40.95
C LYS A 314 17.32 5.45 42.23
N PHE A 315 16.03 5.11 42.19
CA PHE A 315 15.13 5.38 43.31
C PHE A 315 15.09 4.23 44.30
N ALA A 316 15.08 2.97 43.85
CA ALA A 316 14.96 1.81 44.74
C ALA A 316 16.30 1.10 45.04
N GLY A 317 17.42 1.59 44.49
CA GLY A 317 18.75 1.00 44.70
C GLY A 317 18.93 -0.37 44.07
N TYR A 318 18.09 -0.74 43.09
CA TYR A 318 18.14 -2.06 42.44
C TYR A 318 19.45 -2.24 41.66
N SER A 319 20.00 -3.45 41.69
CA SER A 319 20.97 -3.89 40.68
C SER A 319 20.28 -4.05 39.30
N LEU A 320 21.06 -4.06 38.21
CA LEU A 320 20.51 -4.30 36.86
C LEU A 320 19.76 -5.63 36.76
N ALA A 321 20.22 -6.66 37.47
CA ALA A 321 19.59 -7.98 37.48
C ALA A 321 18.22 -7.96 38.19
N GLU A 322 18.09 -7.17 39.26
CA GLU A 322 16.83 -6.97 39.97
C GLU A 322 15.87 -6.12 39.13
N ALA A 323 16.37 -5.08 38.47
CA ALA A 323 15.58 -4.26 37.57
C ALA A 323 15.00 -5.04 36.37
N ASP A 324 15.77 -5.96 35.75
CA ASP A 324 15.22 -6.86 34.71
C ASP A 324 14.22 -7.87 35.29
N SER A 325 14.40 -8.29 36.54
CA SER A 325 13.44 -9.19 37.21
C SER A 325 12.10 -8.48 37.42
N LEU A 326 12.12 -7.22 37.85
CA LEU A 326 10.94 -6.35 37.94
C LEU A 326 10.24 -6.21 36.58
N ARG A 327 10.99 -5.85 35.53
CA ARG A 327 10.49 -5.73 34.14
C ARG A 327 9.81 -7.02 33.65
N LYS A 328 10.35 -8.20 33.99
CA LYS A 328 9.76 -9.50 33.61
C LYS A 328 8.51 -9.83 34.41
N ALA A 329 8.49 -9.55 35.72
CA ALA A 329 7.31 -9.75 36.56
C ALA A 329 6.13 -8.94 36.04
N MET A 330 6.42 -7.70 35.63
CA MET A 330 5.53 -6.78 34.94
C MET A 330 4.97 -7.35 33.64
N GLY A 331 5.84 -7.78 32.71
CA GLY A 331 5.39 -8.33 31.43
C GLY A 331 4.55 -9.60 31.53
N LYS A 332 4.74 -10.43 32.59
CA LYS A 332 3.99 -11.68 32.78
C LYS A 332 2.74 -11.56 33.65
N LYS A 333 2.44 -10.39 34.22
CA LYS A 333 1.25 -10.14 35.07
C LYS A 333 1.08 -11.15 36.22
N ILE A 334 2.17 -11.64 36.80
CA ILE A 334 2.10 -12.61 37.90
C ILE A 334 1.74 -11.84 39.17
N ARG A 335 0.46 -11.86 39.57
CA ARG A 335 -0.06 -11.08 40.72
C ARG A 335 0.78 -11.28 42.00
N SER A 336 1.19 -12.51 42.29
CA SER A 336 2.01 -12.81 43.47
C SER A 336 3.44 -12.26 43.37
N ALA A 337 4.04 -12.26 42.18
CA ALA A 337 5.37 -11.69 41.95
C ALA A 337 5.34 -10.16 42.01
N MET A 338 4.29 -9.53 41.45
CA MET A 338 4.10 -8.08 41.50
C MET A 338 3.94 -7.57 42.93
N ALA A 339 3.17 -8.26 43.77
CA ALA A 339 3.02 -7.88 45.18
C ALA A 339 4.35 -8.00 45.97
N ALA A 340 5.13 -9.03 45.70
CA ALA A 340 6.45 -9.20 46.32
C ALA A 340 7.44 -8.10 45.87
N GLU A 341 7.44 -7.78 44.57
CA GLU A 341 8.26 -6.71 44.02
C GLU A 341 7.84 -5.33 44.54
N GLN A 342 6.55 -5.09 44.79
CA GLN A 342 6.08 -3.83 45.34
C GLN A 342 6.69 -3.54 46.72
N GLN A 343 6.65 -4.52 47.62
CA GLN A 343 7.21 -4.36 48.96
C GLN A 343 8.71 -4.10 48.91
N LYS A 344 9.42 -4.86 48.06
CA LYS A 344 10.86 -4.73 47.87
C LYS A 344 11.23 -3.36 47.29
N PHE A 345 10.48 -2.89 46.29
CA PHE A 345 10.71 -1.61 45.64
C PHE A 345 10.51 -0.45 46.62
N VAL A 346 9.39 -0.41 47.35
CA VAL A 346 9.09 0.67 48.30
C VAL A 346 10.14 0.70 49.43
N ALA A 347 10.53 -0.45 49.96
CA ALA A 347 11.58 -0.53 50.97
C ALA A 347 12.94 -0.05 50.42
N GLY A 348 13.26 -0.38 49.16
CA GLY A 348 14.44 0.12 48.47
C GLY A 348 14.43 1.64 48.28
N VAL A 349 13.26 2.22 48.01
CA VAL A 349 13.07 3.68 47.89
C VAL A 349 13.34 4.38 49.20
N ALA A 350 12.78 3.87 50.30
CA ALA A 350 13.05 4.39 51.64
C ALA A 350 14.53 4.26 52.02
N ALA A 351 15.16 3.11 51.73
CA ALA A 351 16.57 2.87 52.00
C ALA A 351 17.51 3.78 51.18
N SER A 352 17.05 4.23 50.01
CA SER A 352 17.79 5.16 49.15
C SER A 352 17.61 6.64 49.54
N GLY A 353 16.84 6.92 50.61
CA GLY A 353 16.69 8.26 51.20
C GLY A 353 15.48 9.05 50.69
N TYR A 354 14.57 8.43 49.95
CA TYR A 354 13.34 9.08 49.47
C TYR A 354 12.13 8.73 50.36
N ASP A 355 11.05 9.50 50.21
CA ASP A 355 9.79 9.26 50.93
C ASP A 355 9.11 7.93 50.51
N GLU A 356 8.58 7.18 51.48
CA GLU A 356 7.87 5.92 51.20
C GLU A 356 6.62 6.13 50.33
N GLY A 357 5.94 7.27 50.49
CA GLY A 357 4.79 7.67 49.67
C GLY A 357 5.17 7.84 48.20
N LEU A 358 6.36 8.41 47.92
CA LEU A 358 6.91 8.46 46.57
C LEU A 358 7.15 7.06 46.02
N GLY A 359 7.68 6.13 46.82
CA GLY A 359 7.89 4.74 46.41
C GLY A 359 6.59 4.04 45.99
N ALA A 360 5.51 4.22 46.76
CA ALA A 360 4.20 3.65 46.44
C ALA A 360 3.59 4.28 45.18
N GLN A 361 3.74 5.61 45.00
CA GLN A 361 3.31 6.31 43.81
C GLN A 361 4.06 5.80 42.57
N LEU A 362 5.39 5.69 42.65
CA LEU A 362 6.23 5.21 41.56
C LEU A 362 5.87 3.80 41.16
N PHE A 363 5.71 2.89 42.12
CA PHE A 363 5.36 1.51 41.79
C PHE A 363 4.01 1.43 41.08
N ARG A 364 3.01 2.23 41.47
CA ARG A 364 1.71 2.30 40.79
C ARG A 364 1.84 2.81 39.36
N ILE A 365 2.67 3.83 39.13
CA ILE A 365 2.97 4.29 37.77
C ILE A 365 3.63 3.14 37.00
N ILE A 366 4.69 2.52 37.52
CA ILE A 366 5.37 1.45 36.79
C ILE A 366 4.42 0.26 36.51
N GLU A 367 3.55 -0.13 37.45
CA GLU A 367 2.56 -1.18 37.25
C GLU A 367 1.56 -0.86 36.13
N GLN A 368 1.08 0.39 36.06
CA GLN A 368 0.24 0.83 34.95
C GLN A 368 0.98 0.77 33.61
N PHE A 369 2.28 1.12 33.60
CA PHE A 369 3.10 1.24 32.39
C PHE A 369 3.72 -0.09 31.92
N ALA A 370 3.81 -1.08 32.80
CA ALA A 370 4.25 -2.44 32.51
C ALA A 370 3.56 -3.06 31.30
N ASP A 371 2.29 -2.72 31.09
CA ASP A 371 1.45 -3.24 30.02
C ASP A 371 1.84 -2.72 28.63
N TYR A 372 2.64 -1.66 28.56
CA TYR A 372 2.94 -0.99 27.30
C TYR A 372 4.36 -0.43 27.14
N ALA A 373 5.22 -0.58 28.15
CA ALA A 373 6.63 -0.21 28.04
C ALA A 373 7.33 -1.01 26.92
N PHE A 374 8.03 -0.31 26.03
CA PHE A 374 8.64 -0.89 24.86
C PHE A 374 10.14 -1.13 25.03
N ASN A 375 10.71 -2.12 24.33
CA ASN A 375 12.15 -2.38 24.44
C ASN A 375 12.95 -1.34 23.63
N LYS A 376 13.82 -0.56 24.30
CA LYS A 376 14.58 0.52 23.67
C LYS A 376 15.53 -0.01 22.61
N SER A 377 16.26 -1.10 22.86
CA SER A 377 17.20 -1.67 21.88
C SER A 377 16.51 -2.06 20.56
N HIS A 378 15.35 -2.72 20.62
CA HIS A 378 14.60 -3.11 19.44
C HIS A 378 13.99 -1.88 18.73
N SER A 379 13.49 -0.91 19.50
CA SER A 379 12.98 0.36 18.97
C SER A 379 14.04 1.15 18.21
N TYR A 380 15.29 1.17 18.68
CA TYR A 380 16.39 1.87 18.03
C TYR A 380 16.89 1.12 16.79
N GLY A 381 16.97 -0.20 16.84
CA GLY A 381 17.33 -1.01 15.66
C GLY A 381 16.34 -0.81 14.50
N TYR A 382 15.04 -0.95 14.77
CA TYR A 382 14.00 -0.72 13.75
C TYR A 382 13.83 0.76 13.40
N GLY A 383 14.06 1.67 14.36
CA GLY A 383 14.10 3.11 14.13
C GLY A 383 15.20 3.52 13.16
N LEU A 384 16.36 2.86 13.17
CA LEU A 384 17.42 3.08 12.20
C LEU A 384 16.99 2.69 10.78
N VAL A 385 16.34 1.54 10.61
CA VAL A 385 15.79 1.13 9.30
C VAL A 385 14.69 2.10 8.82
N ALA A 386 13.84 2.57 9.74
CA ALA A 386 12.84 3.60 9.43
C ALA A 386 13.50 4.91 8.98
N TYR A 387 14.58 5.33 9.65
CA TYR A 387 15.34 6.52 9.25
C TYR A 387 16.03 6.34 7.90
N GLN A 388 16.70 5.21 7.67
CA GLN A 388 17.38 4.91 6.40
C GLN A 388 16.41 4.90 5.22
N THR A 389 15.23 4.30 5.38
CA THR A 389 14.18 4.34 4.35
C THR A 389 13.64 5.76 4.13
N ALA A 390 13.46 6.55 5.20
CA ALA A 390 13.09 7.96 5.09
C ALA A 390 14.16 8.79 4.37
N TYR A 391 15.43 8.57 4.69
CA TYR A 391 16.58 9.24 4.07
C TYR A 391 16.66 8.97 2.57
N LEU A 392 16.54 7.70 2.18
CA LEU A 392 16.53 7.31 0.77
C LEU A 392 15.33 7.90 0.02
N LYS A 393 14.15 7.91 0.64
CA LYS A 393 12.95 8.55 0.05
C LYS A 393 13.12 10.06 -0.12
N ALA A 394 13.71 10.74 0.85
CA ALA A 394 13.88 12.19 0.82
C ALA A 394 14.94 12.63 -0.21
N ASN A 395 16.05 11.89 -0.31
CA ASN A 395 17.22 12.28 -1.10
C ASN A 395 17.27 11.63 -2.50
N TYR A 396 16.68 10.44 -2.66
CA TYR A 396 16.66 9.68 -3.91
C TYR A 396 15.25 9.15 -4.23
N PRO A 397 14.23 10.04 -4.35
CA PRO A 397 12.83 9.63 -4.40
C PRO A 397 12.47 8.75 -5.61
N VAL A 398 13.06 9.01 -6.78
CA VAL A 398 12.75 8.26 -8.02
C VAL A 398 13.25 6.81 -7.90
N GLU A 399 14.50 6.65 -7.47
CA GLU A 399 15.12 5.34 -7.25
C GLU A 399 14.44 4.57 -6.12
N TYR A 400 14.17 5.25 -5.00
CA TYR A 400 13.52 4.64 -3.83
C TYR A 400 12.12 4.14 -4.17
N LEU A 401 11.31 4.96 -4.86
CA LEU A 401 9.95 4.55 -5.25
C LEU A 401 9.96 3.45 -6.32
N ALA A 402 10.93 3.43 -7.23
CA ALA A 402 11.09 2.32 -8.17
C ALA A 402 11.44 1.00 -7.45
N ALA A 403 12.35 1.04 -6.46
CA ALA A 403 12.67 -0.12 -5.63
C ALA A 403 11.45 -0.57 -4.79
N LEU A 404 10.71 0.39 -4.23
CA LEU A 404 9.52 0.12 -3.43
C LEU A 404 8.41 -0.53 -4.28
N LEU A 405 8.14 -0.02 -5.48
CA LEU A 405 7.22 -0.61 -6.45
C LEU A 405 7.63 -2.04 -6.81
N THR A 406 8.92 -2.26 -7.07
CA THR A 406 9.49 -3.58 -7.36
C THR A 406 9.24 -4.56 -6.20
N SER A 407 9.41 -4.12 -4.95
CA SER A 407 9.19 -4.96 -3.76
C SER A 407 7.74 -5.45 -3.58
N VAL A 408 6.78 -4.78 -4.23
CA VAL A 408 5.35 -5.12 -4.18
C VAL A 408 4.75 -5.47 -5.55
N LYS A 409 5.58 -5.70 -6.58
CA LYS A 409 5.13 -5.95 -7.96
C LYS A 409 4.12 -7.10 -8.11
N ARG A 410 4.12 -8.06 -7.19
CA ARG A 410 3.18 -9.19 -7.15
C ARG A 410 1.85 -8.88 -6.42
N LYS A 411 1.72 -7.71 -5.79
CA LYS A 411 0.56 -7.24 -5.02
C LYS A 411 0.10 -5.89 -5.55
N LEU A 412 -0.68 -5.91 -6.64
CA LEU A 412 -1.14 -4.69 -7.33
C LEU A 412 -1.90 -3.72 -6.41
N GLU A 413 -2.63 -4.22 -5.41
CA GLU A 413 -3.30 -3.39 -4.40
C GLU A 413 -2.33 -2.54 -3.56
N ASN A 414 -1.13 -3.05 -3.29
CA ASN A 414 -0.09 -2.28 -2.59
C ASN A 414 0.66 -1.38 -3.57
N ALA A 415 0.88 -1.85 -4.80
CA ALA A 415 1.53 -1.07 -5.85
C ALA A 415 0.75 0.20 -6.17
N SER A 416 -0.59 0.15 -6.21
CA SER A 416 -1.43 1.33 -6.47
C SER A 416 -1.22 2.46 -5.46
N VAL A 417 -0.98 2.14 -4.19
CA VAL A 417 -0.65 3.13 -3.15
C VAL A 417 0.65 3.87 -3.47
N TYR A 418 1.68 3.15 -3.90
CA TYR A 418 2.98 3.73 -4.24
C TYR A 418 3.00 4.39 -5.62
N LEU A 419 2.20 3.92 -6.58
CA LEU A 419 2.00 4.58 -7.86
C LEU A 419 1.32 5.94 -7.66
N ASN A 420 0.35 6.02 -6.76
CA ASN A 420 -0.26 7.29 -6.37
C ASN A 420 0.75 8.21 -5.67
N GLU A 421 1.61 7.66 -4.81
CA GLU A 421 2.70 8.42 -4.18
C GLU A 421 3.67 9.02 -5.22
N CYS A 422 3.99 8.27 -6.29
CA CYS A 422 4.78 8.80 -7.41
C CYS A 422 4.09 10.03 -8.04
N ARG A 423 2.79 9.93 -8.32
CA ARG A 423 1.99 11.02 -8.89
C ARG A 423 1.99 12.27 -8.02
N LEU A 424 1.73 12.13 -6.72
CA LEU A 424 1.71 13.25 -5.77
C LEU A 424 3.08 13.95 -5.67
N ARG A 425 4.17 13.23 -5.93
CA ARG A 425 5.54 13.77 -5.97
C ARG A 425 5.98 14.26 -7.35
N GLY A 426 5.09 14.27 -8.34
CA GLY A 426 5.41 14.66 -9.72
C GLY A 426 6.34 13.68 -10.45
N ILE A 427 6.44 12.43 -9.99
CA ILE A 427 7.21 11.36 -10.65
C ILE A 427 6.27 10.67 -11.64
N GLU A 428 6.54 10.86 -12.93
CA GLU A 428 5.75 10.25 -13.99
C GLU A 428 6.06 8.75 -14.08
N VAL A 429 5.05 7.90 -13.95
CA VAL A 429 5.18 6.46 -14.22
C VAL A 429 4.71 6.21 -15.65
N LEU A 430 5.58 5.64 -16.48
CA LEU A 430 5.26 5.28 -17.87
C LEU A 430 4.67 3.87 -17.92
N VAL A 431 3.78 3.61 -18.88
CA VAL A 431 3.29 2.25 -19.18
C VAL A 431 4.47 1.32 -19.52
N PRO A 432 4.33 -0.01 -19.35
CA PRO A 432 5.34 -0.93 -19.84
C PRO A 432 5.55 -0.78 -21.34
N ASP A 433 6.75 -1.11 -21.82
CA ASP A 433 7.13 -1.09 -23.24
C ASP A 433 8.11 -2.22 -23.51
N VAL A 434 7.81 -3.12 -24.44
CA VAL A 434 8.69 -4.26 -24.79
C VAL A 434 10.09 -3.81 -25.21
N ASN A 435 10.22 -2.61 -25.75
CA ASN A 435 11.50 -2.05 -26.21
C ASN A 435 12.30 -1.31 -25.13
N ARG A 436 11.68 -0.91 -24.00
CA ARG A 436 12.32 -0.07 -22.99
C ARG A 436 12.30 -0.65 -21.59
N SER A 437 11.23 -1.34 -21.22
CA SER A 437 11.05 -1.88 -19.88
C SER A 437 12.06 -2.99 -19.58
N ALA A 438 12.53 -3.00 -18.34
CA ALA A 438 13.22 -4.14 -17.75
C ALA A 438 12.21 -5.09 -17.08
N SER A 439 12.72 -6.12 -16.40
CA SER A 439 11.88 -6.99 -15.58
C SER A 439 11.22 -6.23 -14.44
N ASP A 440 11.99 -5.39 -13.76
CA ASP A 440 11.58 -4.57 -12.62
C ASP A 440 11.36 -3.10 -13.01
N PHE A 441 10.76 -2.33 -12.09
CA PHE A 441 10.55 -0.90 -12.28
C PHE A 441 11.89 -0.18 -12.42
N THR A 442 12.03 0.62 -13.46
CA THR A 442 13.32 1.24 -13.81
C THR A 442 13.25 2.75 -13.63
N PRO A 443 14.03 3.35 -12.72
CA PRO A 443 14.05 4.80 -12.53
C PRO A 443 14.83 5.49 -13.65
N VAL A 444 14.32 6.63 -14.09
CA VAL A 444 14.94 7.57 -15.02
C VAL A 444 14.91 8.95 -14.36
N PRO A 445 15.84 9.25 -13.43
CA PRO A 445 15.89 10.54 -12.77
C PRO A 445 16.17 11.65 -13.78
N CYS A 446 15.58 12.84 -13.56
CA CYS A 446 15.89 14.01 -14.37
C CYS A 446 17.07 14.78 -13.75
N ASP A 447 18.06 15.13 -14.56
CA ASP A 447 19.21 15.93 -14.16
C ASP A 447 19.31 17.21 -15.02
N GLY A 448 19.87 18.29 -14.46
CA GLY A 448 20.10 19.54 -15.21
C GLY A 448 18.81 20.29 -15.57
N GLU A 449 18.70 20.77 -16.82
CA GLU A 449 17.56 21.56 -17.31
C GLU A 449 16.23 20.79 -17.29
N GLU A 450 16.26 19.45 -17.38
CA GLU A 450 15.06 18.59 -17.33
C GLU A 450 14.42 18.53 -15.93
N SER A 451 15.17 18.89 -14.87
CA SER A 451 14.65 18.93 -13.49
C SER A 451 13.50 19.94 -13.31
N ALA A 452 13.38 20.93 -14.22
CA ALA A 452 12.26 21.86 -14.25
C ALA A 452 10.90 21.18 -14.53
N SER A 453 10.90 19.99 -15.15
CA SER A 453 9.69 19.22 -15.47
C SER A 453 9.26 18.25 -14.37
N GLY A 454 10.10 18.04 -13.36
CA GLY A 454 9.85 17.12 -12.25
C GLY A 454 11.13 16.39 -11.79
N PRO A 455 11.04 15.60 -10.71
CA PRO A 455 12.17 14.83 -10.18
C PRO A 455 12.66 13.69 -11.10
N GLY A 456 11.81 13.16 -11.98
CA GLY A 456 12.14 12.07 -12.89
C GLY A 456 10.95 11.22 -13.30
N ARG A 457 11.23 10.11 -13.98
CA ARG A 457 10.24 9.14 -14.46
C ARG A 457 10.56 7.73 -13.98
N ILE A 458 9.56 6.84 -13.98
CA ILE A 458 9.73 5.41 -13.71
C ILE A 458 9.10 4.62 -14.86
N VAL A 459 9.88 3.75 -15.50
CA VAL A 459 9.38 2.81 -16.52
C VAL A 459 8.82 1.59 -15.81
N TYR A 460 7.57 1.21 -16.13
CA TYR A 460 6.92 0.04 -15.54
C TYR A 460 7.71 -1.25 -15.83
N GLY A 461 7.84 -2.11 -14.82
CA GLY A 461 8.48 -3.43 -14.99
C GLY A 461 7.57 -4.42 -15.72
N LEU A 462 8.08 -5.10 -16.74
CA LEU A 462 7.29 -6.08 -17.50
C LEU A 462 6.79 -7.24 -16.63
N SER A 463 7.55 -7.63 -15.61
CA SER A 463 7.17 -8.72 -14.70
C SER A 463 6.08 -8.32 -13.69
N ALA A 464 5.79 -7.02 -13.58
CA ALA A 464 4.74 -6.49 -12.72
C ALA A 464 3.36 -6.50 -13.41
N VAL A 465 3.29 -6.80 -14.72
CA VAL A 465 2.03 -6.91 -15.46
C VAL A 465 1.30 -8.18 -15.04
N ARG A 466 0.00 -8.04 -14.73
CA ARG A 466 -0.84 -9.19 -14.35
C ARG A 466 -0.79 -10.29 -15.41
N ASN A 467 -0.67 -11.55 -14.98
CA ASN A 467 -0.53 -12.75 -15.84
C ASN A 467 0.78 -12.85 -16.65
N VAL A 468 1.76 -11.98 -16.41
CA VAL A 468 3.09 -12.06 -17.05
C VAL A 468 4.10 -12.60 -16.03
N GLY A 469 4.81 -13.68 -16.38
CA GLY A 469 5.79 -14.31 -15.49
C GLY A 469 7.22 -13.79 -15.71
N GLU A 470 8.04 -13.75 -14.66
CA GLU A 470 9.44 -13.30 -14.71
C GLU A 470 10.26 -14.05 -15.79
N GLY A 471 10.16 -15.38 -15.85
CA GLY A 471 10.88 -16.18 -16.87
C GLY A 471 10.42 -15.97 -18.32
N VAL A 472 9.22 -15.42 -18.54
CA VAL A 472 8.78 -14.97 -19.88
C VAL A 472 9.50 -13.66 -20.22
N VAL A 473 9.54 -12.73 -19.27
CA VAL A 473 10.14 -11.41 -19.44
C VAL A 473 11.64 -11.49 -19.66
N GLU A 474 12.34 -12.35 -18.92
CA GLU A 474 13.78 -12.57 -19.09
C GLU A 474 14.11 -13.00 -20.53
N ARG A 475 13.31 -13.88 -21.12
CA ARG A 475 13.48 -14.33 -22.51
C ARG A 475 13.15 -13.24 -23.52
N VAL A 476 12.10 -12.44 -23.29
CA VAL A 476 11.79 -11.27 -24.13
C VAL A 476 12.95 -10.27 -24.14
N ILE A 477 13.53 -9.98 -22.96
CA ILE A 477 14.66 -9.07 -22.81
C ILE A 477 15.90 -9.65 -23.50
N ALA A 478 16.19 -10.94 -23.31
CA ALA A 478 17.33 -11.61 -23.95
C ALA A 478 17.22 -11.56 -25.49
N GLU A 479 16.03 -11.78 -26.04
CA GLU A 479 15.79 -11.68 -27.48
C GLU A 479 15.94 -10.24 -28.00
N ARG A 480 15.45 -9.24 -27.24
CA ARG A 480 15.65 -7.82 -27.57
C ARG A 480 17.13 -7.43 -27.55
N GLU A 481 17.89 -7.92 -26.57
CA GLU A 481 19.33 -7.64 -26.46
C GLU A 481 20.14 -8.33 -27.57
N ALA A 482 19.74 -9.52 -27.99
CA ALA A 482 20.40 -10.26 -29.07
C ALA A 482 20.04 -9.75 -30.48
N GLY A 483 18.76 -9.48 -30.74
CA GLY A 483 18.24 -9.13 -32.06
C GLY A 483 17.93 -7.63 -32.27
N GLY A 484 18.11 -6.79 -31.25
CA GLY A 484 17.75 -5.36 -31.29
C GLY A 484 16.28 -5.09 -30.93
N PRO A 485 15.83 -3.82 -30.98
CA PRO A 485 14.45 -3.46 -30.67
C PRO A 485 13.46 -4.14 -31.62
N PHE A 486 12.26 -4.41 -31.13
CA PHE A 486 11.16 -4.92 -31.94
C PHE A 486 10.58 -3.80 -32.81
N GLU A 487 10.45 -4.04 -34.11
CA GLU A 487 9.99 -3.04 -35.07
C GLU A 487 8.46 -3.00 -35.19
N SER A 488 7.80 -4.15 -35.01
CA SER A 488 6.35 -4.29 -35.11
C SER A 488 5.85 -5.45 -34.24
N PHE A 489 4.53 -5.55 -34.05
CA PHE A 489 3.97 -6.69 -33.33
C PHE A 489 4.25 -8.01 -34.05
N THR A 490 4.30 -7.96 -35.38
CA THR A 490 4.65 -9.10 -36.23
C THR A 490 6.09 -9.55 -36.01
N ASP A 491 7.04 -8.61 -36.00
CA ASP A 491 8.45 -8.87 -35.68
C ASP A 491 8.60 -9.50 -34.28
N PHE A 492 7.86 -8.97 -33.30
CA PHE A 492 7.83 -9.54 -31.95
C PHE A 492 7.39 -11.01 -31.96
N VAL A 493 6.26 -11.36 -32.57
CA VAL A 493 5.77 -12.75 -32.56
C VAL A 493 6.66 -13.70 -33.36
N GLU A 494 7.38 -13.21 -34.37
CA GLU A 494 8.31 -13.99 -35.19
C GLU A 494 9.65 -14.27 -34.51
N ARG A 495 10.09 -13.41 -33.60
CA ARG A 495 11.39 -13.54 -32.93
C ARG A 495 11.33 -14.27 -31.60
N VAL A 496 10.28 -14.03 -30.80
CA VAL A 496 10.21 -14.57 -29.43
C VAL A 496 9.95 -16.08 -29.37
N ASP A 497 10.43 -16.74 -28.32
CA ASP A 497 10.17 -18.16 -28.02
C ASP A 497 8.66 -18.50 -28.00
N MET A 498 8.29 -19.72 -28.44
CA MET A 498 6.89 -20.18 -28.49
C MET A 498 6.18 -20.13 -27.13
N ASP A 499 6.90 -20.32 -26.02
CA ASP A 499 6.32 -20.23 -24.68
C ASP A 499 5.87 -18.81 -24.31
N ILE A 500 6.47 -17.79 -24.93
CA ILE A 500 6.12 -16.37 -24.74
C ILE A 500 4.77 -16.08 -25.44
N LEU A 501 4.48 -16.81 -26.52
CA LEU A 501 3.26 -16.67 -27.34
C LEU A 501 2.01 -17.27 -26.67
N ASN A 502 1.99 -17.38 -25.34
CA ASN A 502 0.78 -17.68 -24.60
C ASN A 502 -0.22 -16.53 -24.81
N LYS A 503 -1.38 -16.84 -25.42
CA LYS A 503 -2.44 -15.89 -25.74
C LYS A 503 -2.82 -14.99 -24.57
N ARG A 504 -2.98 -15.56 -23.36
CA ARG A 504 -3.32 -14.78 -22.16
C ARG A 504 -2.22 -13.82 -21.73
N THR A 505 -0.96 -14.21 -21.89
CA THR A 505 0.19 -13.36 -21.56
C THR A 505 0.31 -12.20 -22.55
N VAL A 506 0.18 -12.47 -23.84
CA VAL A 506 0.20 -11.44 -24.89
C VAL A 506 -1.00 -10.51 -24.77
N GLU A 507 -2.21 -11.03 -24.49
CA GLU A 507 -3.40 -10.24 -24.21
C GLU A 507 -3.18 -9.25 -23.06
N SER A 508 -2.57 -9.73 -21.97
CA SER A 508 -2.22 -8.89 -20.82
C SER A 508 -1.20 -7.81 -21.15
N LEU A 509 -0.18 -8.12 -21.96
CA LEU A 509 0.82 -7.15 -22.44
C LEU A 509 0.18 -6.07 -23.34
N ILE A 510 -0.74 -6.45 -24.24
CA ILE A 510 -1.49 -5.51 -25.08
C ILE A 510 -2.35 -4.58 -24.21
N LYS A 511 -3.15 -5.14 -23.29
CA LYS A 511 -4.00 -4.36 -22.37
C LYS A 511 -3.20 -3.38 -21.51
N ALA A 512 -2.02 -3.81 -21.07
CA ALA A 512 -1.06 -3.01 -20.30
C ALA A 512 -0.39 -1.88 -21.11
N GLY A 513 -0.42 -1.92 -22.44
CA GLY A 513 0.25 -0.94 -23.29
C GLY A 513 1.69 -1.26 -23.67
N ALA A 514 2.15 -2.48 -23.43
CA ALA A 514 3.52 -2.92 -23.71
C ALA A 514 3.93 -2.76 -25.19
N PHE A 515 2.96 -2.70 -26.11
CA PHE A 515 3.17 -2.60 -27.54
C PHE A 515 2.80 -1.22 -28.11
N ASP A 516 2.46 -0.23 -27.28
CA ASP A 516 2.04 1.10 -27.74
C ASP A 516 3.16 1.79 -28.57
N SER A 517 4.43 1.51 -28.27
CA SER A 517 5.59 2.02 -29.00
C SER A 517 5.71 1.49 -30.43
N LEU A 518 5.01 0.40 -30.76
CA LEU A 518 5.00 -0.22 -32.09
C LEU A 518 3.93 0.40 -33.02
N GLY A 519 3.17 1.38 -32.53
CA GLY A 519 2.24 2.18 -33.35
C GLY A 519 0.89 1.50 -33.65
N HIS A 520 0.55 0.41 -32.98
CA HIS A 520 -0.73 -0.28 -33.17
C HIS A 520 -1.76 0.08 -32.08
N PRO A 521 -3.03 0.34 -32.44
CA PRO A 521 -4.10 0.52 -31.44
C PRO A 521 -4.33 -0.76 -30.62
N ARG A 522 -4.57 -0.62 -29.31
CA ARG A 522 -4.69 -1.77 -28.41
C ARG A 522 -5.89 -2.64 -28.75
N LYS A 523 -7.03 -2.04 -29.12
CA LYS A 523 -8.23 -2.80 -29.55
C LYS A 523 -8.01 -3.51 -30.87
N GLY A 524 -7.33 -2.88 -31.83
CA GLY A 524 -6.89 -3.51 -33.08
C GLY A 524 -6.07 -4.77 -32.82
N LEU A 525 -5.03 -4.65 -31.98
CA LEU A 525 -4.18 -5.76 -31.57
C LEU A 525 -4.98 -6.87 -30.88
N LEU A 526 -5.84 -6.54 -29.90
CA LEU A 526 -6.62 -7.55 -29.19
C LEU A 526 -7.55 -8.35 -30.12
N ASN A 527 -8.10 -7.74 -31.16
CA ASN A 527 -8.95 -8.44 -32.12
C ASN A 527 -8.15 -9.39 -33.04
N ALA A 528 -6.85 -9.15 -33.24
CA ALA A 528 -6.03 -9.86 -34.22
C ALA A 528 -5.00 -10.82 -33.60
N HIS A 529 -4.52 -10.56 -32.37
CA HIS A 529 -3.36 -11.23 -31.77
C HIS A 529 -3.47 -12.76 -31.75
N ASP A 530 -4.63 -13.30 -31.38
CA ASP A 530 -4.87 -14.75 -31.33
C ASP A 530 -4.60 -15.43 -32.67
N ARG A 531 -5.08 -14.82 -33.77
CA ARG A 531 -4.92 -15.36 -35.12
C ARG A 531 -3.49 -15.19 -35.62
N ILE A 532 -2.88 -14.04 -35.35
CA ILE A 532 -1.47 -13.76 -35.68
C ILE A 532 -0.55 -14.80 -35.01
N ILE A 533 -0.79 -15.09 -33.72
CA ILE A 533 -0.04 -16.12 -32.97
C ILE A 533 -0.27 -17.51 -33.58
N ASP A 534 -1.53 -17.91 -33.83
CA ASP A 534 -1.83 -19.24 -34.38
C ASP A 534 -1.16 -19.47 -35.74
N MET A 535 -1.18 -18.47 -36.63
CA MET A 535 -0.52 -18.54 -37.94
C MET A 535 1.01 -18.61 -37.81
N THR A 536 1.60 -17.79 -36.94
CA THR A 536 3.05 -17.79 -36.69
C THR A 536 3.51 -19.15 -36.13
N LEU A 537 2.77 -19.73 -35.19
CA LEU A 537 3.06 -21.07 -34.66
C LEU A 537 2.90 -22.17 -35.73
N SER A 538 1.95 -22.03 -36.67
CA SER A 538 1.80 -22.96 -37.80
C SER A 538 2.99 -22.88 -38.75
N MET A 539 3.38 -21.67 -39.15
CA MET A 539 4.53 -21.44 -40.03
C MET A 539 5.84 -22.00 -39.44
N ARG A 540 6.08 -21.78 -38.13
CA ARG A 540 7.24 -22.36 -37.44
C ARG A 540 7.23 -23.88 -37.43
N ARG A 541 6.08 -24.51 -37.18
CA ARG A 541 5.94 -25.97 -37.23
C ARG A 541 6.19 -26.54 -38.62
N GLU A 542 5.75 -25.86 -39.67
CA GLU A 542 5.98 -26.27 -41.06
C GLU A 542 7.47 -26.18 -41.42
N HIS A 543 8.12 -25.07 -41.04
CA HIS A 543 9.56 -24.88 -41.20
C HIS A 543 10.37 -25.96 -40.44
N ASP A 544 10.05 -26.21 -39.17
CA ASP A 544 10.73 -27.22 -38.34
C ASP A 544 10.47 -28.66 -38.82
N ALA A 545 9.32 -28.91 -39.44
CA ALA A 545 8.99 -30.17 -40.09
C ALA A 545 9.74 -30.39 -41.43
N GLY A 546 10.60 -29.45 -41.84
CA GLY A 546 11.37 -29.52 -43.07
C GLY A 546 10.51 -29.37 -44.33
N VAL A 547 9.28 -28.85 -44.20
CA VAL A 547 8.44 -28.48 -45.33
C VAL A 547 8.99 -27.17 -45.89
N MET A 548 10.07 -27.28 -46.67
CA MET A 548 10.43 -26.22 -47.62
C MET A 548 9.25 -26.11 -48.59
N SER A 549 8.60 -24.95 -48.62
CA SER A 549 7.61 -24.65 -49.66
C SER A 549 8.23 -25.02 -51.01
N LEU A 550 7.54 -25.86 -51.78
CA LEU A 550 8.00 -26.40 -53.08
C LEU A 550 8.20 -25.30 -54.15
N PHE A 551 8.03 -24.03 -53.77
CA PHE A 551 8.17 -22.81 -54.57
C PHE A 551 9.23 -21.84 -54.04
N GLY A 552 10.15 -22.28 -53.18
CA GLY A 552 11.27 -21.46 -52.68
C GLY A 552 12.33 -21.15 -53.74
N GLU A 553 11.98 -20.40 -54.79
CA GLU A 553 12.95 -19.50 -55.41
C GLU A 553 13.10 -18.26 -54.51
N PRO A 554 14.31 -17.69 -54.36
CA PRO A 554 14.49 -16.42 -53.66
C PRO A 554 13.94 -15.32 -54.58
N ASP A 555 12.63 -15.06 -54.48
CA ASP A 555 12.02 -13.90 -55.10
C ASP A 555 12.32 -12.68 -54.22
N ASP A 556 13.03 -11.69 -54.76
CA ASP A 556 13.39 -10.40 -54.13
C ASP A 556 12.15 -9.47 -53.98
N GLY A 557 10.94 -10.06 -53.88
CA GLY A 557 9.66 -9.39 -53.70
C GLY A 557 9.12 -9.54 -52.27
N PRO A 558 8.20 -8.66 -51.82
CA PRO A 558 7.63 -8.77 -50.48
C PRO A 558 6.89 -10.11 -50.34
N ALA A 559 7.32 -10.93 -49.38
CA ALA A 559 6.64 -12.15 -49.00
C ALA A 559 5.16 -11.84 -48.70
N PHE A 560 4.23 -12.63 -49.26
CA PHE A 560 2.81 -12.50 -48.96
C PHE A 560 2.59 -12.88 -47.49
N ASP A 561 2.37 -11.88 -46.64
CA ASP A 561 1.97 -12.10 -45.26
C ASP A 561 0.46 -12.33 -45.19
N ASP A 562 0.06 -13.60 -45.06
CA ASP A 562 -1.35 -13.99 -44.95
C ASP A 562 -1.97 -13.67 -43.58
N ARG A 563 -1.20 -13.13 -42.62
CA ARG A 563 -1.72 -12.78 -41.30
C ARG A 563 -2.76 -11.66 -41.39
N PRO A 564 -3.77 -11.66 -40.51
CA PRO A 564 -4.80 -10.64 -40.55
C PRO A 564 -4.20 -9.27 -40.23
N PRO A 565 -4.59 -8.20 -40.96
CA PRO A 565 -4.14 -6.86 -40.65
C PRO A 565 -4.65 -6.43 -39.27
N ILE A 566 -3.81 -5.72 -38.53
CA ILE A 566 -4.19 -5.08 -37.28
C ILE A 566 -5.03 -3.85 -37.65
N SER A 567 -6.28 -3.77 -37.17
CA SER A 567 -7.17 -2.67 -37.51
C SER A 567 -6.85 -1.39 -36.72
N ASP A 568 -7.13 -0.23 -37.32
CA ASP A 568 -6.91 1.08 -36.67
C ASP A 568 -7.97 1.45 -35.62
N VAL A 569 -8.77 0.48 -35.17
CA VAL A 569 -9.85 0.73 -34.20
C VAL A 569 -9.27 0.76 -32.80
N GLU A 570 -9.54 1.82 -32.05
CA GLU A 570 -9.12 1.95 -30.64
C GLU A 570 -10.31 1.81 -29.67
N PHE A 571 -10.00 1.49 -28.41
CA PHE A 571 -10.95 1.60 -27.29
C PHE A 571 -11.38 3.05 -27.07
N ASP A 572 -12.61 3.23 -26.57
CA ASP A 572 -12.90 4.47 -25.85
C ASP A 572 -12.01 4.58 -24.61
N ARG A 573 -11.86 5.82 -24.15
CA ARG A 573 -10.93 6.18 -23.10
C ARG A 573 -11.18 5.42 -21.79
N MET A 574 -12.44 5.24 -21.39
CA MET A 574 -12.78 4.57 -20.13
C MET A 574 -12.48 3.08 -20.19
N HIS A 575 -12.80 2.40 -21.29
CA HIS A 575 -12.41 0.99 -21.46
C HIS A 575 -10.89 0.80 -21.53
N LYS A 576 -10.16 1.70 -22.20
CA LYS A 576 -8.68 1.66 -22.22
C LYS A 576 -8.10 1.77 -20.80
N LEU A 577 -8.60 2.73 -20.02
CA LEU A 577 -8.16 2.96 -18.65
C LEU A 577 -8.56 1.82 -17.71
N ALA A 578 -9.73 1.22 -17.90
CA ALA A 578 -10.14 0.03 -17.14
C ALA A 578 -9.18 -1.14 -17.36
N HIS A 579 -8.71 -1.36 -18.60
CA HIS A 579 -7.70 -2.39 -18.89
C HIS A 579 -6.35 -2.09 -18.23
N GLU A 580 -5.91 -0.83 -18.20
CA GLU A 580 -4.69 -0.45 -17.48
C GLU A 580 -4.82 -0.72 -15.99
N LYS A 581 -5.90 -0.29 -15.36
CA LYS A 581 -6.13 -0.57 -13.93
C LYS A 581 -6.19 -2.07 -13.64
N GLU A 582 -6.81 -2.85 -14.52
CA GLU A 582 -6.90 -4.31 -14.37
C GLU A 582 -5.52 -5.00 -14.45
N MET A 583 -4.64 -4.54 -15.35
CA MET A 583 -3.34 -5.15 -15.62
C MET A 583 -2.18 -4.58 -14.78
N LEU A 584 -2.26 -3.28 -14.43
CA LEU A 584 -1.20 -2.48 -13.81
C LEU A 584 -1.56 -1.97 -12.40
N GLY A 585 -2.84 -2.07 -11.99
CA GLY A 585 -3.30 -1.65 -10.66
C GLY A 585 -3.60 -0.15 -10.51
N LEU A 586 -3.23 0.70 -11.47
CA LEU A 586 -3.61 2.12 -11.55
C LEU A 586 -3.80 2.56 -13.01
N TYR A 587 -4.48 3.68 -13.20
CA TYR A 587 -4.47 4.44 -14.46
C TYR A 587 -3.11 5.11 -14.66
N ILE A 588 -2.37 4.67 -15.69
CA ILE A 588 -0.98 5.12 -15.92
C ILE A 588 -0.93 6.13 -17.06
N SER A 589 -1.51 5.79 -18.22
CA SER A 589 -1.44 6.65 -19.41
C SER A 589 -2.28 7.92 -19.29
N ASP A 590 -3.36 7.90 -18.50
CA ASP A 590 -4.30 9.01 -18.36
C ASP A 590 -5.03 8.95 -17.01
N HIS A 591 -5.82 9.96 -16.65
CA HIS A 591 -6.65 9.98 -15.43
C HIS A 591 -8.14 10.07 -15.78
N PRO A 592 -9.05 9.34 -15.10
CA PRO A 592 -10.48 9.44 -15.38
C PRO A 592 -11.03 10.88 -15.30
N LEU A 593 -10.44 11.73 -14.45
CA LEU A 593 -10.85 13.13 -14.29
C LEU A 593 -10.30 14.08 -15.35
N LYS A 594 -9.25 13.69 -16.09
CA LYS A 594 -8.70 14.54 -17.15
C LYS A 594 -9.78 14.77 -18.22
N GLY A 595 -10.01 15.99 -18.69
CA GLY A 595 -11.13 16.35 -19.57
C GLY A 595 -12.50 16.51 -18.89
N MET A 596 -12.58 16.36 -17.56
CA MET A 596 -13.79 16.63 -16.76
C MET A 596 -13.61 17.79 -15.77
N GLU A 597 -12.45 18.46 -15.80
CA GLU A 597 -12.04 19.48 -14.83
C GLU A 597 -12.98 20.69 -14.86
N ALA A 598 -13.37 21.16 -16.04
CA ALA A 598 -14.26 22.31 -16.18
C ALA A 598 -15.68 22.04 -15.68
N ARG A 599 -16.14 20.78 -15.72
CA ARG A 599 -17.44 20.39 -15.17
C ARG A 599 -17.37 20.19 -13.66
N ILE A 600 -16.33 19.51 -13.18
CA ILE A 600 -16.07 19.37 -11.74
C ILE A 600 -15.92 20.74 -11.09
N ARG A 601 -15.17 21.67 -11.69
CA ARG A 601 -15.01 23.05 -11.20
C ARG A 601 -16.31 23.87 -11.20
N ARG A 602 -17.31 23.50 -12.00
CA ARG A 602 -18.65 24.15 -11.98
C ARG A 602 -19.53 23.63 -10.86
N GLU A 603 -19.40 22.35 -10.51
CA GLU A 603 -20.26 21.67 -9.53
C GLU A 603 -19.61 21.59 -8.13
N ALA A 604 -18.28 21.70 -8.05
CA ALA A 604 -17.47 21.71 -6.84
C ALA A 604 -17.02 23.13 -6.45
N ASP A 605 -17.00 23.40 -5.15
CA ASP A 605 -16.68 24.73 -4.59
C ASP A 605 -15.16 24.93 -4.40
N CYS A 606 -14.40 23.83 -4.32
CA CYS A 606 -12.97 23.81 -4.01
C CYS A 606 -12.34 22.49 -4.44
N THR A 607 -11.01 22.43 -4.56
CA THR A 607 -10.28 21.16 -4.74
C THR A 607 -10.10 20.45 -3.40
N ILE A 608 -9.71 19.19 -3.44
CA ILE A 608 -9.36 18.44 -2.24
C ILE A 608 -8.09 19.04 -1.60
N GLY A 609 -7.15 19.52 -2.42
CA GLY A 609 -5.97 20.26 -1.95
C GLY A 609 -6.31 21.56 -1.21
N ASP A 610 -7.34 22.29 -1.67
CA ASP A 610 -7.85 23.49 -0.99
C ASP A 610 -8.44 23.18 0.39
N LEU A 611 -9.14 22.05 0.53
CA LEU A 611 -9.65 21.57 1.82
C LEU A 611 -8.51 21.21 2.77
N ALA A 612 -7.44 20.59 2.25
CA ALA A 612 -6.29 20.15 3.05
C ALA A 612 -5.42 21.33 3.51
N SER A 613 -5.24 22.34 2.66
CA SER A 613 -4.44 23.53 2.95
C SER A 613 -5.17 24.58 3.82
N GLY A 614 -6.48 24.43 4.02
CA GLY A 614 -7.31 25.42 4.71
C GLY A 614 -7.49 26.73 3.93
N SER A 615 -7.08 26.74 2.65
CA SER A 615 -7.16 27.91 1.76
C SER A 615 -8.59 28.23 1.32
N ALA A 616 -9.52 27.29 1.48
CA ALA A 616 -10.96 27.44 1.23
C ALA A 616 -11.70 28.32 2.27
N GLY A 617 -11.02 29.35 2.80
CA GLY A 617 -11.38 30.13 3.98
C GLY A 617 -12.75 30.81 3.93
N GLY A 618 -13.49 30.65 5.04
CA GLY A 618 -14.69 31.39 5.43
C GLY A 618 -15.19 30.84 6.77
N ASP A 619 -15.45 31.72 7.73
CA ASP A 619 -15.71 31.50 9.18
C ASP A 619 -16.91 30.60 9.58
N ASP A 620 -17.41 29.76 8.68
CA ASP A 620 -18.39 28.73 9.03
C ASP A 620 -17.85 27.35 8.68
N ALA A 621 -18.02 26.41 9.60
CA ALA A 621 -17.89 24.96 9.43
C ALA A 621 -18.99 24.42 8.47
N GLY A 622 -19.08 25.07 7.30
CA GLY A 622 -20.17 25.01 6.36
C GLY A 622 -19.99 23.90 5.36
N TRP A 623 -21.09 23.62 4.67
CA TRP A 623 -21.13 22.67 3.57
C TRP A 623 -20.11 23.04 2.50
N ARG A 624 -19.50 22.02 1.90
CA ARG A 624 -18.56 22.13 0.77
C ARG A 624 -18.92 21.08 -0.27
N SER A 625 -18.58 21.36 -1.52
CA SER A 625 -18.72 20.44 -2.65
C SER A 625 -17.34 20.15 -3.20
N VAL A 626 -16.96 18.87 -3.31
CA VAL A 626 -15.70 18.43 -3.91
C VAL A 626 -15.95 17.34 -4.93
N GLY A 627 -15.26 17.41 -6.08
CA GLY A 627 -15.38 16.43 -7.14
C GLY A 627 -14.14 15.57 -7.28
N GLY A 628 -14.33 14.29 -7.58
CA GLY A 628 -13.23 13.35 -7.74
C GLY A 628 -13.72 11.96 -8.16
N VAL A 629 -12.78 11.02 -8.24
CA VAL A 629 -13.06 9.62 -8.54
C VAL A 629 -13.14 8.81 -7.24
N ILE A 630 -14.17 7.96 -7.12
CA ILE A 630 -14.32 7.06 -5.98
C ILE A 630 -13.28 5.94 -6.08
N THR A 631 -12.51 5.74 -5.00
CA THR A 631 -11.60 4.59 -4.86
C THR A 631 -11.80 3.91 -3.50
N GLY A 632 -11.71 2.57 -3.48
CA GLY A 632 -11.71 1.78 -2.24
C GLY A 632 -13.04 1.79 -1.49
N LEU A 633 -14.17 1.70 -2.23
CA LEU A 633 -15.51 1.71 -1.64
C LEU A 633 -15.74 0.54 -0.68
N ASN A 634 -15.82 0.84 0.61
CA ASN A 634 -16.06 -0.14 1.67
C ASN A 634 -17.43 0.08 2.30
N ARG A 635 -18.34 -0.89 2.12
CA ARG A 635 -19.68 -0.87 2.71
C ARG A 635 -19.67 -1.64 4.04
N ARG A 636 -20.15 -1.01 5.11
CA ARG A 636 -20.14 -1.56 6.47
C ARG A 636 -21.49 -1.38 7.14
N TRP A 637 -21.79 -2.25 8.09
CA TRP A 637 -22.99 -2.15 8.93
C TRP A 637 -22.63 -1.51 10.27
N THR A 638 -23.45 -0.57 10.73
CA THR A 638 -23.30 0.01 12.07
C THR A 638 -23.67 -1.01 13.15
N ARG A 639 -23.31 -0.75 14.42
CA ARG A 639 -23.76 -1.56 15.57
C ARG A 639 -25.29 -1.67 15.70
N LYS A 640 -26.04 -0.78 15.03
CA LYS A 640 -27.51 -0.76 14.98
C LYS A 640 -28.09 -1.49 13.75
N GLY A 641 -27.25 -2.06 12.89
CA GLY A 641 -27.68 -2.79 11.69
C GLY A 641 -28.06 -1.89 10.51
N GLU A 642 -27.53 -0.67 10.41
CA GLU A 642 -27.78 0.24 9.30
C GLU A 642 -26.58 0.28 8.34
N LEU A 643 -26.82 0.32 7.03
CA LEU A 643 -25.77 0.30 6.00
C LEU A 643 -25.11 1.67 5.87
N MET A 644 -23.78 1.73 5.95
CA MET A 644 -22.96 2.91 5.70
C MET A 644 -21.82 2.58 4.74
N ALA A 645 -21.15 3.60 4.20
CA ALA A 645 -19.97 3.40 3.34
C ALA A 645 -18.82 4.36 3.73
N SER A 646 -17.60 3.92 3.45
CA SER A 646 -16.38 4.73 3.51
C SER A 646 -15.59 4.52 2.22
N PHE A 647 -15.10 5.58 1.61
CA PHE A 647 -14.26 5.51 0.41
C PHE A 647 -13.25 6.65 0.39
N SER A 648 -12.24 6.57 -0.47
CA SER A 648 -11.33 7.69 -0.75
C SER A 648 -11.81 8.39 -2.02
N LEU A 649 -12.06 9.70 -1.93
CA LEU A 649 -12.30 10.55 -3.11
C LEU A 649 -10.96 11.12 -3.54
N GLU A 650 -10.56 10.89 -4.77
CA GLU A 650 -9.29 11.35 -5.34
C GLU A 650 -9.56 12.39 -6.42
N ASP A 651 -8.90 13.55 -6.38
CA ASP A 651 -8.88 14.52 -7.47
C ASP A 651 -7.52 14.53 -8.18
N LEU A 652 -7.19 15.57 -8.94
CA LEU A 652 -5.89 15.66 -9.62
C LEU A 652 -4.74 16.10 -8.69
N GLU A 653 -5.05 16.58 -7.48
CA GLU A 653 -4.13 17.23 -6.56
C GLU A 653 -3.92 16.43 -5.26
N ASP A 654 -4.99 15.89 -4.68
CA ASP A 654 -4.97 15.19 -3.39
C ASP A 654 -6.14 14.18 -3.26
N LYS A 655 -6.28 13.55 -2.09
CA LYS A 655 -7.38 12.65 -1.76
C LYS A 655 -7.89 12.85 -0.35
N ILE A 656 -9.18 12.59 -0.15
CA ILE A 656 -9.84 12.70 1.15
C ILE A 656 -10.69 11.47 1.47
N GLU A 657 -10.66 11.04 2.73
CA GLU A 657 -11.55 9.99 3.22
C GLU A 657 -12.97 10.54 3.32
N VAL A 658 -13.89 9.93 2.60
CA VAL A 658 -15.32 10.27 2.58
C VAL A 658 -16.12 9.21 3.32
N LEU A 659 -16.92 9.64 4.29
CA LEU A 659 -17.84 8.81 5.06
C LEU A 659 -19.28 9.11 4.68
N VAL A 660 -20.01 8.07 4.26
CA VAL A 660 -21.43 8.12 3.90
C VAL A 660 -22.24 7.45 5.00
N PHE A 661 -22.91 8.26 5.82
CA PHE A 661 -23.77 7.75 6.89
C PHE A 661 -25.06 7.11 6.36
N PRO A 662 -25.77 6.29 7.17
CA PRO A 662 -26.91 5.51 6.70
C PRO A 662 -28.01 6.29 5.98
N ARG A 663 -28.28 7.54 6.42
CA ARG A 663 -29.27 8.40 5.75
C ARG A 663 -28.88 8.69 4.29
N ALA A 664 -27.64 9.14 4.06
CA ALA A 664 -27.14 9.41 2.71
C ALA A 664 -26.95 8.10 1.91
N MET A 665 -26.58 7.01 2.57
CA MET A 665 -26.40 5.69 1.93
C MET A 665 -27.71 5.13 1.38
N SER A 666 -28.83 5.34 2.07
CA SER A 666 -30.15 4.90 1.59
C SER A 666 -30.60 5.65 0.33
N GLU A 667 -30.16 6.89 0.14
CA GLU A 667 -30.59 7.76 -0.96
C GLU A 667 -29.63 7.72 -2.16
N HIS A 668 -28.33 7.73 -1.89
CA HIS A 668 -27.29 7.83 -2.92
C HIS A 668 -26.46 6.56 -3.10
N GLY A 669 -26.71 5.51 -2.31
CA GLY A 669 -25.98 4.24 -2.37
C GLY A 669 -25.85 3.61 -3.77
N PRO A 670 -26.86 3.68 -4.66
CA PRO A 670 -26.74 3.18 -6.04
C PRO A 670 -25.73 3.94 -6.90
N LYS A 671 -25.45 5.20 -6.60
CA LYS A 671 -24.47 6.05 -7.32
C LYS A 671 -23.03 5.72 -6.92
N LEU A 672 -22.83 5.03 -5.80
CA LEU A 672 -21.52 4.67 -5.27
C LEU A 672 -21.01 3.38 -5.92
N ALA A 673 -20.09 3.55 -6.86
CA ALA A 673 -19.27 2.50 -7.44
C ALA A 673 -17.81 2.95 -7.44
N ASP A 674 -16.88 2.00 -7.31
CA ASP A 674 -15.48 2.31 -7.61
C ASP A 674 -15.37 2.84 -9.05
N ASP A 675 -14.49 3.81 -9.25
CA ASP A 675 -14.24 4.51 -10.53
C ASP A 675 -15.34 5.43 -11.03
N ALA A 676 -16.44 5.57 -10.28
CA ALA A 676 -17.42 6.61 -10.56
C ALA A 676 -16.80 7.99 -10.28
N VAL A 677 -16.88 8.88 -11.26
CA VAL A 677 -16.59 10.30 -11.06
C VAL A 677 -17.82 10.93 -10.43
N VAL A 678 -17.64 11.54 -9.26
CA VAL A 678 -18.73 12.09 -8.47
C VAL A 678 -18.38 13.47 -7.93
N VAL A 679 -19.41 14.29 -7.71
CA VAL A 679 -19.35 15.44 -6.82
C VAL A 679 -20.02 15.06 -5.50
N VAL A 680 -19.29 15.23 -4.41
CA VAL A 680 -19.76 14.96 -3.05
C VAL A 680 -19.97 16.29 -2.34
N ARG A 681 -21.19 16.51 -1.84
CA ARG A 681 -21.49 17.64 -0.95
C ARG A 681 -21.61 17.18 0.49
N GLY A 682 -21.00 17.92 1.38
CA GLY A 682 -20.84 17.46 2.75
C GLY A 682 -20.17 18.46 3.66
N ARG A 683 -19.79 17.97 4.83
CA ARG A 683 -19.08 18.76 5.84
C ARG A 683 -17.71 18.19 6.09
N LEU A 684 -16.73 19.09 6.20
CA LEU A 684 -15.40 18.76 6.64
C LEU A 684 -15.38 18.67 8.17
N ASP A 685 -14.88 17.57 8.71
CA ASP A 685 -14.58 17.46 10.12
C ASP A 685 -13.06 17.55 10.32
N ALA A 686 -12.66 18.67 10.90
CA ALA A 686 -11.29 18.98 11.27
C ALA A 686 -11.02 18.78 12.77
N LYS A 687 -11.96 18.16 13.53
CA LYS A 687 -11.80 17.94 14.97
C LYS A 687 -10.94 16.73 15.33
N GLU A 688 -10.66 15.84 14.38
CA GLU A 688 -9.75 14.70 14.56
C GLU A 688 -8.44 14.90 13.79
N ASP A 689 -7.40 14.16 14.20
CA ASP A 689 -6.04 14.11 13.62
C ASP A 689 -5.99 13.83 12.09
N SER A 690 -7.11 13.51 11.44
CA SER A 690 -7.22 13.33 9.99
C SER A 690 -8.43 14.10 9.46
N LEU A 691 -8.23 14.90 8.41
CA LEU A 691 -9.31 15.54 7.65
C LEU A 691 -10.24 14.47 7.07
N ARG A 692 -11.50 14.44 7.53
CA ARG A 692 -12.55 13.57 7.01
C ARG A 692 -13.68 14.38 6.43
N PHE A 693 -14.26 13.86 5.36
CA PHE A 693 -15.39 14.47 4.70
C PHE A 693 -16.66 13.64 4.93
N PHE A 694 -17.67 14.23 5.53
CA PHE A 694 -18.96 13.56 5.72
C PHE A 694 -19.86 13.87 4.54
N ALA A 695 -20.09 12.87 3.69
CA ALA A 695 -20.97 12.97 2.54
C ALA A 695 -22.44 13.03 2.99
N ASN A 696 -23.12 14.04 2.50
CA ASN A 696 -24.56 14.21 2.65
C ASN A 696 -25.28 13.99 1.31
N GLU A 697 -24.72 14.53 0.22
CA GLU A 697 -25.23 14.35 -1.14
C GLU A 697 -24.12 13.82 -2.04
N VAL A 698 -24.48 12.96 -3.00
CA VAL A 698 -23.56 12.46 -4.03
C VAL A 698 -24.24 12.56 -5.39
N GLU A 699 -23.56 13.20 -6.33
CA GLU A 699 -23.99 13.36 -7.72
C GLU A 699 -22.96 12.72 -8.65
N LEU A 700 -23.45 12.01 -9.67
CA LEU A 700 -22.60 11.31 -10.63
C LEU A 700 -22.30 12.25 -11.77
N VAL A 701 -21.02 12.44 -12.07
CA VAL A 701 -20.59 13.28 -13.19
C VAL A 701 -20.42 12.36 -14.39
N GLU A 702 -21.39 12.38 -15.29
CA GLU A 702 -21.29 11.61 -16.52
C GLU A 702 -20.33 12.29 -17.51
N SER A 703 -19.54 11.50 -18.23
CA SER A 703 -18.78 11.98 -19.39
C SER A 703 -19.79 12.45 -20.44
N ALA A 704 -19.83 13.74 -20.74
CA ALA A 704 -20.66 14.22 -21.83
C ALA A 704 -19.99 13.84 -23.16
N ASP A 705 -20.76 13.26 -24.09
CA ASP A 705 -20.51 13.50 -25.50
C ASP A 705 -20.46 15.02 -25.68
N VAL A 706 -19.39 15.53 -26.30
CA VAL A 706 -19.19 16.97 -26.50
C VAL A 706 -20.43 17.55 -27.19
N ASP A 707 -21.18 18.43 -26.50
CA ASP A 707 -22.28 19.16 -27.12
C ASP A 707 -21.79 19.85 -28.40
N ALA A 708 -22.62 19.92 -29.44
CA ALA A 708 -22.21 20.46 -30.74
C ALA A 708 -21.56 21.87 -30.59
N PRO A 709 -20.44 22.15 -31.27
CA PRO A 709 -19.73 23.42 -31.13
C PRO A 709 -20.60 24.60 -31.56
N LEU A 710 -20.63 25.65 -30.75
CA LEU A 710 -21.24 26.93 -31.12
C LEU A 710 -20.28 27.71 -32.02
N ARG A 711 -20.64 27.84 -33.30
CA ARG A 711 -19.86 28.61 -34.27
C ARG A 711 -20.31 30.07 -34.31
N VAL A 712 -19.46 30.97 -33.84
CA VAL A 712 -19.70 32.41 -33.78
C VAL A 712 -18.96 33.11 -34.92
N ASN A 713 -19.70 33.80 -35.79
CA ASN A 713 -19.15 34.53 -36.92
C ASN A 713 -18.82 35.97 -36.49
N LEU A 714 -17.54 36.34 -36.61
CA LEU A 714 -17.03 37.68 -36.32
C LEU A 714 -16.92 38.47 -37.64
N PRO A 715 -17.72 39.53 -37.83
CA PRO A 715 -17.62 40.37 -39.01
C PRO A 715 -16.24 41.06 -39.08
N PRO A 716 -15.57 41.07 -40.25
CA PRO A 716 -14.26 41.71 -40.41
C PRO A 716 -14.29 43.24 -40.18
N GLU A 717 -15.46 43.85 -40.23
CA GLU A 717 -15.66 45.31 -40.24
C GLU A 717 -15.76 45.91 -38.82
N HIS A 718 -15.77 45.09 -37.77
CA HIS A 718 -16.08 45.51 -36.39
C HIS A 718 -15.06 45.02 -35.33
N GLN A 719 -13.87 44.57 -35.73
CA GLN A 719 -12.85 44.05 -34.80
C GLN A 719 -12.17 45.17 -34.02
N ASN A 720 -12.72 45.51 -32.85
CA ASN A 720 -12.10 46.43 -31.89
C ASN A 720 -12.04 45.80 -30.48
N ASP A 721 -11.13 46.29 -29.64
CA ASP A 721 -10.92 45.79 -28.27
C ASP A 721 -12.14 45.91 -27.37
N ARG A 722 -13.11 46.76 -27.73
CA ARG A 722 -14.36 46.93 -27.00
C ARG A 722 -15.31 45.76 -27.28
N LEU A 723 -15.51 45.42 -28.55
CA LEU A 723 -16.36 44.30 -28.98
C LEU A 723 -15.84 42.98 -28.44
N LEU A 724 -14.52 42.76 -28.45
CA LEU A 724 -13.92 41.54 -27.91
C LEU A 724 -14.12 41.41 -26.39
N ARG A 725 -14.09 42.53 -25.64
CA ARG A 725 -14.39 42.53 -24.20
C ARG A 725 -15.86 42.27 -23.92
N GLU A 726 -16.76 42.85 -24.72
CA GLU A 726 -18.20 42.63 -24.61
C GLU A 726 -18.55 41.17 -24.97
N LEU A 727 -17.97 40.62 -26.05
CA LEU A 727 -18.14 39.21 -26.45
C LEU A 727 -17.62 38.28 -25.35
N LYS A 728 -16.44 38.55 -24.78
CA LYS A 728 -15.92 37.81 -23.64
C LYS A 728 -16.90 37.83 -22.46
N SER A 729 -17.45 38.99 -22.13
CA SER A 729 -18.43 39.13 -21.04
C SER A 729 -19.69 38.32 -21.29
N VAL A 730 -20.21 38.32 -22.52
CA VAL A 730 -21.41 37.56 -22.90
C VAL A 730 -21.14 36.06 -22.82
N LEU A 731 -20.03 35.57 -23.37
CA LEU A 731 -19.67 34.14 -23.28
C LEU A 731 -19.49 33.69 -21.82
N CYS A 732 -18.83 34.49 -20.98
CA CYS A 732 -18.65 34.18 -19.56
C CYS A 732 -19.96 34.26 -18.74
N ALA A 733 -20.97 35.00 -19.21
CA ALA A 733 -22.27 35.10 -18.54
C ALA A 733 -23.16 33.87 -18.77
N HIS A 734 -22.86 33.06 -19.79
CA HIS A 734 -23.66 31.89 -20.20
C HIS A 734 -22.81 30.60 -20.25
N PRO A 735 -22.22 30.15 -19.14
CA PRO A 735 -21.35 28.98 -19.12
C PRO A 735 -22.12 27.68 -19.40
N GLY A 736 -21.57 26.79 -20.24
CA GLY A 736 -22.22 25.52 -20.60
C GLY A 736 -21.29 24.50 -21.28
N GLY A 737 -21.86 23.50 -21.95
CA GLY A 737 -21.13 22.34 -22.47
C GLY A 737 -20.58 22.50 -23.89
N SER A 738 -21.09 23.47 -24.66
CA SER A 738 -20.75 23.62 -26.08
C SER A 738 -19.46 24.42 -26.27
N PRO A 739 -18.42 23.85 -26.92
CA PRO A 739 -17.21 24.59 -27.24
C PRO A 739 -17.49 25.70 -28.27
N VAL A 740 -16.87 26.87 -28.10
CA VAL A 740 -17.06 28.03 -28.99
C VAL A 740 -15.98 28.09 -30.05
N GLU A 741 -16.39 28.19 -31.31
CA GLU A 741 -15.51 28.36 -32.47
C GLU A 741 -15.73 29.74 -33.10
N LEU A 742 -14.65 30.51 -33.22
CA LEU A 742 -14.68 31.80 -33.88
C LEU A 742 -14.39 31.63 -35.38
N LEU A 743 -15.36 32.07 -36.19
CA LEU A 743 -15.26 32.15 -37.64
C LEU A 743 -14.96 33.60 -38.04
N LEU A 744 -13.93 33.82 -38.84
CA LEU A 744 -13.62 35.12 -39.42
C LEU A 744 -13.90 35.04 -40.92
N GLY A 745 -14.90 35.80 -41.39
CA GLY A 745 -15.31 35.77 -42.80
C GLY A 745 -15.69 34.37 -43.30
N GLY A 746 -16.32 33.55 -42.44
CA GLY A 746 -16.75 32.19 -42.79
C GLY A 746 -15.64 31.12 -42.82
N ARG A 747 -14.40 31.43 -42.43
CA ARG A 747 -13.32 30.44 -42.24
C ARG A 747 -13.03 30.23 -40.75
N ARG A 748 -12.75 28.99 -40.36
CA ARG A 748 -12.38 28.60 -38.98
C ARG A 748 -11.01 29.16 -38.66
N VAL A 749 -10.91 30.01 -37.63
CA VAL A 749 -9.62 30.61 -37.24
C VAL A 749 -9.22 30.30 -35.80
N ALA A 750 -10.17 30.10 -34.87
CA ALA A 750 -9.80 29.73 -33.50
C ALA A 750 -10.92 28.98 -32.76
N ARG A 751 -10.56 27.87 -32.08
CA ARG A 751 -11.39 27.28 -31.02
C ARG A 751 -10.98 27.94 -29.71
N LEU A 752 -11.95 28.48 -28.97
CA LEU A 752 -11.68 29.10 -27.68
C LEU A 752 -11.38 28.02 -26.61
N PRO A 753 -10.58 28.35 -25.57
CA PRO A 753 -10.40 27.48 -24.41
C PRO A 753 -11.74 27.08 -23.76
N GLU A 754 -11.76 25.95 -23.05
CA GLU A 754 -12.97 25.41 -22.40
C GLU A 754 -13.58 26.36 -21.36
N ASP A 755 -12.80 27.28 -20.81
CA ASP A 755 -13.29 28.37 -19.94
C ASP A 755 -14.33 29.28 -20.61
N PHE A 756 -14.44 29.22 -21.95
CA PHE A 756 -15.44 29.92 -22.76
C PHE A 756 -16.48 28.99 -23.38
N ALA A 757 -16.61 27.74 -22.89
CA ALA A 757 -17.69 26.85 -23.30
C ALA A 757 -19.02 27.36 -22.75
N VAL A 758 -20.06 27.30 -23.58
CA VAL A 758 -21.32 28.01 -23.34
C VAL A 758 -22.55 27.12 -23.42
N ASP A 759 -23.62 27.58 -22.78
CA ASP A 759 -24.93 26.95 -22.88
C ASP A 759 -25.71 27.59 -24.03
N THR A 760 -25.98 26.81 -25.08
CA THR A 760 -26.68 27.29 -26.26
C THR A 760 -28.20 27.39 -26.07
N ALA A 761 -28.75 26.81 -24.99
CA ALA A 761 -30.19 26.81 -24.71
C ALA A 761 -30.68 28.09 -24.01
N ASN A 762 -29.80 28.80 -23.29
CA ASN A 762 -30.19 29.85 -22.34
C ASN A 762 -29.98 31.29 -22.86
N GLY A 763 -30.70 31.69 -23.92
CA GLY A 763 -30.78 33.11 -24.33
C GLY A 763 -29.51 33.72 -24.95
N LEU A 764 -28.35 33.07 -24.79
CA LEU A 764 -27.06 33.44 -25.39
C LEU A 764 -27.14 33.75 -26.89
N THR A 765 -27.93 32.97 -27.63
CA THR A 765 -28.13 33.14 -29.08
C THR A 765 -28.70 34.54 -29.41
N ALA A 766 -29.56 35.08 -28.54
CA ALA A 766 -30.15 36.41 -28.74
C ALA A 766 -29.13 37.52 -28.44
N GLU A 767 -28.37 37.40 -27.35
CA GLU A 767 -27.34 38.38 -26.96
C GLU A 767 -26.19 38.43 -27.97
N LEU A 768 -25.76 37.27 -28.50
CA LEU A 768 -24.75 37.23 -29.56
C LEU A 768 -25.24 37.88 -30.87
N ARG A 769 -26.53 37.74 -31.20
CA ARG A 769 -27.12 38.40 -32.38
C ARG A 769 -27.28 39.90 -32.20
N GLU A 770 -27.54 40.35 -30.97
CA GLU A 770 -27.57 41.78 -30.64
C GLU A 770 -26.17 42.40 -30.74
N LEU A 771 -25.16 41.69 -30.25
CA LEU A 771 -23.78 42.16 -30.23
C LEU A 771 -23.08 42.12 -31.60
N LEU A 772 -23.28 41.03 -32.37
CA LEU A 772 -22.52 40.74 -33.59
C LEU A 772 -23.37 40.79 -34.88
N GLY A 773 -24.69 40.95 -34.76
CA GLY A 773 -25.64 41.00 -35.88
C GLY A 773 -26.35 39.68 -36.16
N ALA A 774 -27.30 39.69 -37.10
CA ALA A 774 -28.19 38.55 -37.36
C ALA A 774 -27.46 37.26 -37.82
N GLU A 775 -26.29 37.40 -38.47
CA GLU A 775 -25.44 36.29 -38.94
C GLU A 775 -24.37 35.85 -37.93
N ALA A 776 -24.47 36.30 -36.67
CA ALA A 776 -23.52 36.00 -35.61
C ALA A 776 -23.32 34.49 -35.35
N ILE A 777 -24.28 33.66 -35.71
CA ILE A 777 -24.27 32.22 -35.43
C ILE A 777 -24.35 31.49 -36.76
N ALA A 778 -23.30 30.73 -37.06
CA ALA A 778 -23.29 29.87 -38.24
C ALA A 778 -24.08 28.58 -37.94
N ALA A 779 -24.86 28.12 -38.92
CA ALA A 779 -25.47 26.79 -38.84
C ALA A 779 -24.36 25.71 -38.78
N VAL A 780 -24.61 24.66 -37.99
CA VAL A 780 -23.71 23.52 -37.81
C VAL A 780 -23.45 22.79 -39.12
#